data_AF-A0A3E4WGF6-F1
#
_entry.id   AF-A0A3E4WGF6-F1
#
_cell.length_a   1.000
_cell.length_b   1.000
_cell.length_c   1.000
_cell.angle_alpha   90.00
_cell.angle_beta   90.00
_cell.angle_gamma   90.00
#
_symmetry.space_group_name_H-M   'P 1'
#
loop_
_entity.id
_entity.type
_entity.pdbx_description
1 polymer ?
#
loop_
_entity_poly.entity_id
_entity_poly.type
_entity_poly.pdbx_seq_one_letter_code
_entity_poly.pdbx_strand_id
1 'polypeptide(L)'
;MYIMKIYKYIGVALMVLSLGACKTDDLERDIDALKDRVTAMEAKVDRLNESMNMIRVALDGNKTIQSYTENEDGSYTLTLSDGNTITLTQGEIGATDVYQEVSISTDGNWVIGGVETEHRAVAVDGVPGVTPQFRLTMESEGKYYWEVSYDGELTWEEVKSQQGTRVYASASGSSSVAGPIASAVPNATGDKFEITLTGSGTKYEIPIVSGLACAITDPTDMKEGFWIVPTGNGATTNVNLQGDAVLVNAPEGWTVTAAIGNSTLTVTPPNQDGVEATITLQVHKGLHWAVDQIKVRSKKVITSWYQEFLAGGEIVVNDVTIKKGSADNKVVINGGEEVDLNVTSITANNTEIAADGLYFIGAGLNVTYKNTNVGNKILINDSPTGEKPVVTCSNSITLNGTSLVCKNVALVSPISYRFLEITDNNAPYVAFDGCNFEVPSTATQNSFLNTSGKVMDNFSFCNSKMIIERTETYRILNIGSGSDITFPKVKIKNSIFSSDGNKAFKLLYVPDNSSKVGIDLLEMFKTTFINLHYMAAGFINGDISQIYMENNLIYSDNNADKNVTVFRKRGNPKDAFDGNGKGSIKNNKGYVSGGKSLTSWFGGVSPISKESSEEFDQLDASPFKSLDKSTGTYVLKPEYQGYGATIE
;
A
#
# COMPACT_ATOMS: atom_id res chain seq x y z
N MET A 1 -4.97 8.60 18.43
CA MET A 1 -4.03 7.59 19.00
C MET A 1 -2.60 8.10 18.90
N TYR A 2 -2.13 8.85 19.91
CA TYR A 2 -0.72 8.96 20.35
C TYR A 2 -0.69 9.88 21.59
N ILE A 3 -1.10 9.37 22.76
CA ILE A 3 -0.82 10.04 24.03
C ILE A 3 0.69 9.94 24.22
N MET A 4 1.39 11.07 24.08
CA MET A 4 2.84 11.14 24.22
C MET A 4 3.21 10.96 25.70
N LYS A 5 3.40 9.69 26.07
CA LYS A 5 3.75 9.17 27.39
C LYS A 5 4.83 10.02 28.09
N ILE A 6 4.47 10.55 29.26
CA ILE A 6 5.27 11.44 30.14
C ILE A 6 6.67 10.87 30.45
N TYR A 7 6.83 9.55 30.33
CA TYR A 7 8.08 8.80 30.52
C TYR A 7 9.29 9.30 29.72
N LYS A 8 9.12 9.97 28.57
CA LYS A 8 10.27 10.39 27.74
C LYS A 8 11.13 11.50 28.35
N TYR A 9 10.57 12.36 29.21
CA TYR A 9 11.29 13.51 29.77
C TYR A 9 12.06 13.19 31.06
N ILE A 10 11.64 12.16 31.81
CA ILE A 10 12.28 11.76 33.07
C ILE A 10 13.57 10.96 32.81
N GLY A 11 13.60 10.13 31.75
CA GLY A 11 14.77 9.29 31.44
C GLY A 11 16.02 10.06 31.00
N VAL A 12 15.89 11.28 30.47
CA VAL A 12 17.01 12.08 29.95
C VAL A 12 17.68 12.92 31.06
N ALA A 13 16.93 13.35 32.08
CA ALA A 13 17.48 14.15 33.18
C ALA A 13 18.27 13.31 34.20
N LEU A 14 17.82 12.08 34.50
CA LEU A 14 18.51 11.17 35.42
C LEU A 14 19.86 10.68 34.90
N MET A 15 20.07 10.63 33.58
CA MET A 15 21.36 10.25 32.99
C MET A 15 22.46 11.29 33.29
N VAL A 16 22.09 12.55 33.59
CA VAL A 16 23.02 13.66 33.87
C VAL A 16 23.46 13.72 35.35
N LEU A 17 22.75 13.08 36.28
CA LEU A 17 23.06 13.08 37.72
C LEU A 17 23.89 11.88 38.21
N SER A 18 24.21 10.91 37.34
CA SER A 18 24.96 9.70 37.70
C SER A 18 26.49 9.89 37.84
N LEU A 19 27.01 11.11 37.65
CA LEU A 19 28.43 11.44 37.82
C LEU A 19 28.69 12.12 39.18
N GLY A 20 28.40 11.42 40.28
CA GLY A 20 28.62 11.99 41.62
C GLY A 20 28.18 11.15 42.82
N ALA A 21 28.76 9.96 42.97
CA ALA A 21 28.93 9.20 44.23
C ALA A 21 27.72 8.83 45.14
N CYS A 22 27.66 7.51 45.41
CA CYS A 22 27.14 6.80 46.58
C CYS A 22 25.62 6.51 46.67
N LYS A 23 25.32 5.20 46.51
CA LYS A 23 24.06 4.45 46.71
C LYS A 23 23.10 4.41 45.51
N THR A 24 23.40 3.49 44.59
CA THR A 24 22.53 3.07 43.49
C THR A 24 21.13 2.61 43.96
N ASP A 25 21.05 1.95 45.12
CA ASP A 25 19.80 1.41 45.68
C ASP A 25 18.77 2.48 46.07
N ASP A 26 19.22 3.66 46.51
CA ASP A 26 18.33 4.78 46.87
C ASP A 26 17.77 5.46 45.60
N LEU A 27 18.56 5.54 44.52
CA LEU A 27 18.09 6.05 43.22
C LEU A 27 17.07 5.11 42.56
N GLU A 28 17.29 3.79 42.62
CA GLU A 28 16.37 2.82 42.03
C GLU A 28 15.00 2.88 42.73
N ARG A 29 14.99 2.98 44.07
CA ARG A 29 13.77 3.17 44.86
C ARG A 29 13.06 4.49 44.56
N ASP A 30 13.80 5.60 44.44
CA ASP A 30 13.21 6.91 44.16
C ASP A 30 12.67 6.99 42.72
N ILE A 31 13.32 6.32 41.76
CA ILE A 31 12.85 6.15 40.38
C ILE A 31 11.54 5.35 40.35
N ASP A 32 11.47 4.24 41.09
CA ASP A 32 10.26 3.41 41.12
C ASP A 32 9.10 4.14 41.82
N ALA A 33 9.35 4.85 42.91
CA ALA A 33 8.36 5.71 43.54
C ALA A 33 7.86 6.84 42.61
N LEU A 34 8.73 7.38 41.76
CA LEU A 34 8.36 8.40 40.77
C LEU A 34 7.53 7.78 39.62
N LYS A 35 7.88 6.58 39.15
CA LYS A 35 7.10 5.83 38.15
C LYS A 35 5.71 5.51 38.66
N ASP A 36 5.58 5.07 39.91
CA ASP A 36 4.28 4.76 40.52
C ASP A 36 3.40 6.01 40.61
N ARG A 37 3.99 7.16 40.97
CA ARG A 37 3.29 8.45 41.01
C ARG A 37 2.85 8.93 39.62
N VAL A 38 3.70 8.78 38.60
CA VAL A 38 3.36 9.13 37.21
C VAL A 38 2.23 8.23 36.71
N THR A 39 2.32 6.93 36.96
CA THR A 39 1.27 5.95 36.62
C THR A 39 -0.07 6.32 37.27
N ALA A 40 -0.05 6.69 38.54
CA ALA A 40 -1.25 7.15 39.25
C ALA A 40 -1.81 8.47 38.68
N MET A 41 -0.96 9.37 38.19
CA MET A 41 -1.39 10.62 37.56
C MET A 41 -1.96 10.41 36.16
N GLU A 42 -1.39 9.49 35.37
CA GLU A 42 -1.92 9.10 34.05
C GLU A 42 -3.32 8.49 34.19
N ALA A 43 -3.50 7.55 35.13
CA ALA A 43 -4.80 6.96 35.42
C ALA A 43 -5.86 7.99 35.82
N LYS A 44 -5.47 9.11 36.47
CA LYS A 44 -6.40 10.21 36.80
C LYS A 44 -6.84 10.99 35.58
N VAL A 45 -5.94 11.25 34.63
CA VAL A 45 -6.26 11.93 33.37
C VAL A 45 -7.23 11.06 32.55
N ASP A 46 -6.95 9.76 32.45
CA ASP A 46 -7.78 8.82 31.71
C ASP A 46 -9.20 8.77 32.30
N ARG A 47 -9.34 8.58 33.62
CA ARG A 47 -10.66 8.56 34.29
C ARG A 47 -11.43 9.87 34.17
N LEU A 48 -10.74 11.02 34.19
CA LEU A 48 -11.39 12.32 33.99
C LEU A 48 -11.92 12.46 32.57
N ASN A 49 -11.13 12.09 31.56
CA ASN A 49 -11.55 12.11 30.16
C ASN A 49 -12.67 11.09 29.86
N GLU A 50 -12.64 9.89 30.46
CA GLU A 50 -13.73 8.92 30.41
C GLU A 50 -15.02 9.50 31.01
N SER A 51 -14.92 10.20 32.15
CA SER A 51 -16.06 10.88 32.76
C SER A 51 -16.63 11.97 31.86
N MET A 52 -15.77 12.75 31.17
CA MET A 52 -16.23 13.77 30.20
C MET A 52 -17.00 13.14 29.03
N ASN A 53 -16.53 12.02 28.51
CA ASN A 53 -17.25 11.27 27.47
C ASN A 53 -18.62 10.79 27.95
N MET A 54 -18.73 10.32 29.19
CA MET A 54 -20.00 9.90 29.76
C MET A 54 -20.99 11.06 29.93
N ILE A 55 -20.52 12.20 30.41
CA ILE A 55 -21.34 13.40 30.51
C ILE A 55 -21.82 13.80 29.13
N ARG A 56 -20.95 13.75 28.12
CA ARG A 56 -21.34 14.04 26.73
C ARG A 56 -22.45 13.13 26.23
N VAL A 57 -22.33 11.82 26.44
CA VAL A 57 -23.38 10.85 26.06
C VAL A 57 -24.71 11.16 26.75
N ALA A 58 -24.67 11.52 28.04
CA ALA A 58 -25.86 11.89 28.80
C ALA A 58 -26.50 13.19 28.32
N LEU A 59 -25.70 14.18 27.93
CA LEU A 59 -26.17 15.49 27.46
C LEU A 59 -26.75 15.42 26.05
N ASP A 60 -26.17 14.63 25.16
CA ASP A 60 -26.61 14.53 23.77
C ASP A 60 -27.89 13.70 23.62
N GLY A 61 -28.12 12.74 24.51
CA GLY A 61 -29.33 11.90 24.52
C GLY A 61 -29.52 11.05 23.26
N ASN A 62 -28.49 10.94 22.41
CA ASN A 62 -28.55 10.27 21.10
C ASN A 62 -28.15 8.78 21.16
N LYS A 63 -27.73 8.28 22.33
CA LYS A 63 -27.37 6.88 22.56
C LYS A 63 -28.13 6.32 23.77
N THR A 64 -28.31 5.01 23.77
CA THR A 64 -28.91 4.27 24.89
C THR A 64 -27.92 3.25 25.44
N ILE A 65 -28.13 2.76 26.66
CA ILE A 65 -27.32 1.72 27.27
C ILE A 65 -27.95 0.36 26.93
N GLN A 66 -27.21 -0.49 26.23
CA GLN A 66 -27.60 -1.87 25.94
C GLN A 66 -27.52 -2.74 27.20
N SER A 67 -26.42 -2.61 27.95
CA SER A 67 -26.16 -3.36 29.18
C SER A 67 -25.16 -2.62 30.06
N TYR A 68 -25.16 -2.94 31.35
CA TYR A 68 -24.15 -2.47 32.29
C TYR A 68 -23.69 -3.59 33.21
N THR A 69 -22.47 -3.48 33.72
CA THR A 69 -21.92 -4.34 34.77
C THR A 69 -21.35 -3.45 35.87
N GLU A 70 -21.73 -3.73 37.11
CA GLU A 70 -21.08 -3.14 38.28
C GLU A 70 -19.82 -3.95 38.60
N ASN A 71 -18.68 -3.28 38.66
CA ASN A 71 -17.38 -3.86 38.92
C ASN A 71 -17.14 -3.98 40.45
N GLU A 72 -16.19 -4.82 40.85
CA GLU A 72 -15.88 -5.06 42.27
C GLU A 72 -15.45 -3.80 43.03
N ASP A 73 -14.93 -2.80 42.31
CA ASP A 73 -14.48 -1.51 42.83
C ASP A 73 -15.59 -0.43 42.88
N GLY A 74 -16.84 -0.79 42.56
CA GLY A 74 -17.99 0.12 42.52
C GLY A 74 -18.08 0.99 41.26
N SER A 75 -17.19 0.79 40.28
CA SER A 75 -17.31 1.39 38.95
C SER A 75 -18.34 0.65 38.08
N TYR A 76 -18.82 1.27 37.00
CA TYR A 76 -19.78 0.68 36.06
C TYR A 76 -19.18 0.60 34.66
N THR A 77 -19.22 -0.58 34.04
CA THR A 77 -18.93 -0.73 32.61
C THR A 77 -20.24 -0.75 31.83
N LEU A 78 -20.46 0.27 31.01
CA LEU A 78 -21.66 0.47 30.19
C LEU A 78 -21.36 0.08 28.73
N THR A 79 -22.21 -0.74 28.12
CA THR A 79 -22.21 -0.99 26.67
C THR A 79 -23.32 -0.16 26.06
N LEU A 80 -22.96 0.72 25.12
CA LEU A 80 -23.90 1.59 24.43
C LEU A 80 -24.54 0.89 23.23
N SER A 81 -25.61 1.48 22.71
CA SER A 81 -26.36 0.94 21.58
C SER A 81 -25.59 0.91 20.24
N ASP A 82 -24.46 1.61 20.15
CA ASP A 82 -23.52 1.54 19.00
C ASP A 82 -22.41 0.49 19.22
N GLY A 83 -22.49 -0.29 20.29
CA GLY A 83 -21.49 -1.31 20.67
C GLY A 83 -20.27 -0.77 21.41
N ASN A 84 -20.11 0.55 21.55
CA ASN A 84 -19.00 1.13 22.30
C ASN A 84 -19.16 0.85 23.80
N THR A 85 -18.06 0.49 24.46
CA THR A 85 -18.02 0.30 25.91
C THR A 85 -17.38 1.51 26.59
N ILE A 86 -18.00 1.98 27.68
CA ILE A 86 -17.44 3.04 28.52
C ILE A 86 -17.38 2.54 29.95
N THR A 87 -16.22 2.70 30.60
CA THR A 87 -16.08 2.47 32.03
C THR A 87 -16.28 3.79 32.77
N LEU A 88 -17.15 3.78 33.77
CA LEU A 88 -17.49 4.92 34.59
C LEU A 88 -17.04 4.65 36.03
N THR A 89 -16.04 5.39 36.48
CA THR A 89 -15.56 5.32 37.86
C THR A 89 -16.21 6.43 38.67
N GLN A 90 -16.96 6.08 39.72
CA GLN A 90 -17.51 7.09 40.62
C GLN A 90 -16.37 7.72 41.45
N GLY A 91 -16.44 9.02 41.69
CA GLY A 91 -15.53 9.64 42.67
C GLY A 91 -15.99 9.33 44.08
N GLU A 92 -15.22 8.58 44.86
CA GLU A 92 -15.51 8.42 46.30
C GLU A 92 -15.31 9.75 47.05
N ILE A 93 -16.31 10.16 47.82
CA ILE A 93 -16.19 11.30 48.76
C ILE A 93 -15.22 10.88 49.87
N GLY A 94 -14.00 11.41 49.82
CA GLY A 94 -12.97 11.18 50.86
C GLY A 94 -11.80 10.28 50.45
N ALA A 95 -11.77 9.78 49.20
CA ALA A 95 -10.57 9.11 48.68
C ALA A 95 -9.45 10.11 48.34
N THR A 96 -8.20 9.69 48.49
CA THR A 96 -6.96 10.44 48.16
C THR A 96 -6.81 10.83 46.67
N ASP A 97 -7.77 10.48 45.83
CA ASP A 97 -7.80 10.77 44.40
C ASP A 97 -8.55 12.07 44.10
N VAL A 98 -7.76 13.14 44.13
CA VAL A 98 -8.16 14.53 43.86
C VAL A 98 -8.27 14.81 42.35
N TYR A 99 -9.42 15.34 41.90
CA TYR A 99 -9.67 15.79 40.51
C TYR A 99 -9.95 17.30 40.46
N GLN A 100 -10.04 17.87 39.25
CA GLN A 100 -10.53 19.24 39.06
C GLN A 100 -12.04 19.32 39.20
N GLU A 101 -12.53 20.43 39.77
CA GLU A 101 -13.95 20.75 39.71
C GLU A 101 -14.34 20.94 38.25
N VAL A 102 -15.27 20.10 37.80
CA VAL A 102 -15.91 20.24 36.50
C VAL A 102 -17.41 20.12 36.70
N SER A 103 -18.14 21.15 36.32
CA SER A 103 -19.60 21.22 36.42
C SER A 103 -20.19 22.02 35.24
N ILE A 104 -21.50 22.23 35.24
CA ILE A 104 -22.21 22.99 34.20
C ILE A 104 -22.91 24.17 34.88
N SER A 105 -22.71 25.37 34.34
CA SER A 105 -23.36 26.59 34.85
C SER A 105 -24.87 26.59 34.60
N THR A 106 -25.59 27.50 35.26
CA THR A 106 -27.02 27.71 34.98
C THR A 106 -27.29 28.11 33.53
N ASP A 107 -26.32 28.75 32.89
CA ASP A 107 -26.43 29.20 31.51
C ASP A 107 -26.13 28.06 30.52
N GLY A 108 -25.55 26.94 30.97
CA GLY A 108 -25.25 25.77 30.15
C GLY A 108 -23.80 25.69 29.64
N ASN A 109 -22.89 26.47 30.22
CA ASN A 109 -21.46 26.47 29.89
C ASN A 109 -20.69 25.53 30.82
N TRP A 110 -19.52 25.05 30.38
CA TRP A 110 -18.61 24.33 31.26
C TRP A 110 -18.07 25.25 32.35
N VAL A 111 -18.01 24.73 33.57
CA VAL A 111 -17.29 25.34 34.69
C VAL A 111 -16.09 24.45 35.00
N ILE A 112 -14.89 24.97 34.86
CA ILE A 112 -13.64 24.21 35.08
C ILE A 112 -12.77 24.96 36.08
N GLY A 113 -12.32 24.26 37.14
CA GLY A 113 -11.55 24.89 38.22
C GLY A 113 -12.37 25.95 38.98
N GLY A 114 -13.70 25.82 38.97
CA GLY A 114 -14.64 26.77 39.56
C GLY A 114 -14.85 28.06 38.74
N VAL A 115 -14.35 28.12 37.50
CA VAL A 115 -14.51 29.26 36.58
C VAL A 115 -15.40 28.86 35.42
N GLU A 116 -16.45 29.65 35.17
CA GLU A 116 -17.30 29.48 33.99
C GLU A 116 -16.53 29.85 32.72
N THR A 117 -16.58 28.96 31.74
CA THR A 117 -15.89 29.08 30.45
C THR A 117 -16.83 29.64 29.39
N GLU A 118 -16.28 30.07 28.25
CA GLU A 118 -17.09 30.47 27.08
C GLU A 118 -17.60 29.26 26.27
N HIS A 119 -17.23 28.03 26.66
CA HIS A 119 -17.57 26.80 25.93
C HIS A 119 -18.85 26.15 26.47
N ARG A 120 -19.81 25.91 25.57
CA ARG A 120 -21.09 25.26 25.90
C ARG A 120 -20.92 23.78 26.22
N ALA A 121 -21.53 23.33 27.30
CA ALA A 121 -21.68 21.91 27.61
C ALA A 121 -22.94 21.33 26.96
N VAL A 122 -24.05 22.07 27.01
CA VAL A 122 -25.34 21.68 26.45
C VAL A 122 -25.54 22.23 25.04
N ALA A 123 -26.19 21.46 24.18
CA ALA A 123 -26.56 21.93 22.86
C ALA A 123 -27.67 23.00 22.96
N VAL A 124 -27.54 24.09 22.21
CA VAL A 124 -28.54 25.17 22.11
C VAL A 124 -28.72 25.57 20.65
N ASP A 125 -29.96 25.76 20.21
CA ASP A 125 -30.33 26.19 18.86
C ASP A 125 -29.69 25.36 17.72
N GLY A 126 -29.51 24.05 17.95
CA GLY A 126 -28.91 23.13 16.99
C GLY A 126 -27.38 23.17 16.90
N VAL A 127 -26.72 24.00 17.73
CA VAL A 127 -25.26 23.97 17.89
C VAL A 127 -24.90 22.95 18.97
N PRO A 128 -24.11 21.90 18.66
CA PRO A 128 -23.71 20.91 19.65
C PRO A 128 -22.78 21.52 20.71
N GLY A 129 -22.87 21.02 21.95
CA GLY A 129 -21.89 21.32 22.98
C GLY A 129 -20.52 20.72 22.65
N VAL A 130 -19.48 21.22 23.33
CA VAL A 130 -18.10 20.75 23.18
C VAL A 130 -17.75 19.80 24.32
N THR A 131 -16.95 18.77 24.08
CA THR A 131 -16.44 17.88 25.14
C THR A 131 -15.02 18.28 25.51
N PRO A 132 -14.75 18.74 26.76
CA PRO A 132 -13.40 19.08 27.19
C PRO A 132 -12.52 17.85 27.29
N GLN A 133 -11.25 17.99 26.92
CA GLN A 133 -10.22 16.96 27.11
C GLN A 133 -9.11 17.52 27.98
N PHE A 134 -8.68 16.76 28.97
CA PHE A 134 -7.71 17.17 29.97
C PHE A 134 -6.37 16.48 29.77
N ARG A 135 -5.29 17.19 30.11
CA ARG A 135 -3.96 16.62 30.26
C ARG A 135 -3.20 17.27 31.40
N LEU A 136 -2.07 16.66 31.74
CA LEU A 136 -1.10 17.20 32.68
C LEU A 136 0.15 17.67 31.95
N THR A 137 0.57 18.90 32.23
CA THR A 137 1.79 19.49 31.70
C THR A 137 2.78 19.74 32.81
N MET A 138 4.05 19.35 32.59
CA MET A 138 5.11 19.49 33.59
C MET A 138 5.65 20.92 33.58
N GLU A 139 5.61 21.58 34.73
CA GLU A 139 6.29 22.87 34.91
C GLU A 139 7.74 22.67 35.35
N SER A 140 7.94 21.78 36.32
CA SER A 140 9.25 21.38 36.85
C SER A 140 9.17 19.96 37.39
N GLU A 141 10.32 19.34 37.71
CA GLU A 141 10.39 17.94 38.12
C GLU A 141 9.42 17.63 39.28
N GLY A 142 8.45 16.73 39.03
CA GLY A 142 7.42 16.36 40.00
C GLY A 142 6.30 17.38 40.23
N LYS A 143 6.29 18.51 39.50
CA LYS A 143 5.29 19.58 39.58
C LYS A 143 4.56 19.74 38.25
N TYR A 144 3.31 19.29 38.22
CA TYR A 144 2.46 19.29 37.02
C TYR A 144 1.27 20.22 37.20
N TYR A 145 0.75 20.78 36.12
CA TYR A 145 -0.47 21.59 36.09
C TYR A 145 -1.44 21.09 35.03
N TRP A 146 -2.71 21.45 35.20
CA TRP A 146 -3.79 20.99 34.32
C TRP A 146 -3.95 21.91 33.10
N GLU A 147 -4.10 21.28 31.95
CA GLU A 147 -4.53 21.94 30.71
C GLU A 147 -5.78 21.27 30.17
N VAL A 148 -6.60 22.06 29.47
CA VAL A 148 -7.84 21.64 28.85
C VAL A 148 -7.86 22.01 27.36
N SER A 149 -8.41 21.13 26.54
CA SER A 149 -8.65 21.32 25.11
C SER A 149 -10.14 21.22 24.80
N TYR A 150 -10.59 22.01 23.83
CA TYR A 150 -11.98 22.08 23.37
C TYR A 150 -12.12 21.78 21.87
N ASP A 151 -11.02 21.44 21.19
CA ASP A 151 -10.94 21.33 19.74
C ASP A 151 -10.30 20.01 19.28
N GLY A 152 -10.46 18.95 20.07
CA GLY A 152 -9.94 17.63 19.72
C GLY A 152 -8.42 17.53 19.90
N GLU A 153 -7.89 18.08 21.00
CA GLU A 153 -6.47 18.08 21.36
C GLU A 153 -5.56 18.97 20.49
N LEU A 154 -6.13 19.82 19.62
CA LEU A 154 -5.35 20.68 18.71
C LEU A 154 -4.73 21.88 19.45
N THR A 155 -5.49 22.52 20.33
CA THR A 155 -5.02 23.60 21.20
C THR A 155 -5.32 23.31 22.67
N TRP A 156 -4.51 23.89 23.55
CA TRP A 156 -4.53 23.62 24.99
C TRP A 156 -4.46 24.91 25.78
N GLU A 157 -5.34 25.04 26.77
CA GLU A 157 -5.46 26.19 27.64
C GLU A 157 -5.17 25.80 29.08
N GLU A 158 -4.54 26.70 29.84
CA GLU A 158 -4.28 26.48 31.26
C GLU A 158 -5.58 26.51 32.07
N VAL A 159 -5.78 25.49 32.90
CA VAL A 159 -6.87 25.52 33.88
C VAL A 159 -6.53 26.52 34.98
N LYS A 160 -7.45 27.48 35.22
CA LYS A 160 -7.30 28.55 36.20
C LYS A 160 -8.37 28.44 37.29
N SER A 161 -7.98 28.77 38.51
CA SER A 161 -8.89 28.95 39.65
C SER A 161 -9.66 30.28 39.55
N GLN A 162 -10.68 30.46 40.39
CA GLN A 162 -11.43 31.73 40.52
C GLN A 162 -10.54 32.95 40.79
N GLN A 163 -9.35 32.75 41.35
CA GLN A 163 -8.37 33.81 41.64
C GLN A 163 -7.44 34.08 40.44
N GLY A 164 -7.70 33.47 39.28
CA GLY A 164 -6.88 33.59 38.07
C GLY A 164 -5.55 32.85 38.12
N THR A 165 -5.32 32.05 39.17
CA THR A 165 -4.05 31.33 39.37
C THR A 165 -4.12 29.94 38.74
N ARG A 166 -3.02 29.53 38.09
CA ARG A 166 -2.84 28.20 37.49
C ARG A 166 -3.08 27.09 38.51
N VAL A 167 -3.74 26.03 38.05
CA VAL A 167 -4.12 24.90 38.88
C VAL A 167 -3.13 23.74 38.74
N TYR A 168 -2.51 23.34 39.85
CA TYR A 168 -1.52 22.26 39.90
C TYR A 168 -2.13 20.91 40.27
N ALA A 169 -1.53 19.82 39.76
CA ALA A 169 -1.80 18.46 40.15
C ALA A 169 -0.83 18.01 41.25
N SER A 170 -1.33 17.30 42.25
CA SER A 170 -0.52 16.75 43.35
C SER A 170 -0.67 15.23 43.44
N ALA A 171 0.45 14.55 43.66
CA ALA A 171 0.48 13.11 43.93
C ALA A 171 0.13 12.75 45.38
N SER A 172 0.22 13.70 46.32
CA SER A 172 0.11 13.47 47.77
C SER A 172 -1.22 13.92 48.39
N GLY A 173 -2.27 14.11 47.57
CA GLY A 173 -3.65 14.25 48.05
C GLY A 173 -3.94 15.48 48.92
N SER A 174 -3.72 16.71 48.43
CA SER A 174 -4.01 17.92 49.23
C SER A 174 -4.71 19.06 48.47
N SER A 175 -5.81 18.75 47.78
CA SER A 175 -6.89 19.72 47.55
C SER A 175 -8.23 18.97 47.43
N SER A 176 -9.23 19.37 48.21
CA SER A 176 -10.47 18.64 48.44
C SER A 176 -11.56 18.98 47.42
N VAL A 177 -11.46 18.49 46.17
CA VAL A 177 -12.55 18.70 45.20
C VAL A 177 -12.93 17.39 44.52
N ALA A 178 -14.23 17.08 44.56
CA ALA A 178 -14.80 15.86 43.99
C ALA A 178 -14.68 15.88 42.45
N GLY A 179 -14.54 14.69 41.85
CA GLY A 179 -14.57 14.53 40.40
C GLY A 179 -15.88 15.03 39.77
N PRO A 180 -15.98 15.09 38.44
CA PRO A 180 -17.12 15.69 37.73
C PRO A 180 -18.48 15.01 38.02
N ILE A 181 -18.47 13.73 38.37
CA ILE A 181 -19.65 12.90 38.59
C ILE A 181 -19.79 12.65 40.09
N ALA A 182 -20.84 13.18 40.70
CA ALA A 182 -21.14 13.03 42.12
C ALA A 182 -21.77 11.66 42.43
N SER A 183 -22.61 11.14 41.52
CA SER A 183 -23.18 9.81 41.61
C SER A 183 -23.64 9.33 40.24
N ALA A 184 -23.52 8.04 39.97
CA ALA A 184 -23.94 7.45 38.70
C ALA A 184 -24.40 6.01 38.88
N VAL A 185 -25.72 5.83 38.95
CA VAL A 185 -26.34 4.54 39.30
C VAL A 185 -27.58 4.30 38.44
N PRO A 186 -27.99 3.04 38.25
CA PRO A 186 -29.33 2.74 37.73
C PRO A 186 -30.41 3.38 38.61
N ASN A 187 -31.46 3.91 37.99
CA ASN A 187 -32.61 4.42 38.73
C ASN A 187 -33.38 3.28 39.42
N ALA A 188 -34.33 3.65 40.29
CA ALA A 188 -35.08 2.66 41.08
C ALA A 188 -35.86 1.63 40.26
N THR A 189 -36.24 1.98 39.02
CA THR A 189 -36.95 1.12 38.06
C THR A 189 -36.01 0.32 37.16
N GLY A 190 -34.72 0.63 37.13
CA GLY A 190 -33.70 -0.03 36.31
C GLY A 190 -33.79 0.25 34.81
N ASP A 191 -34.64 1.17 34.38
CA ASP A 191 -34.88 1.52 32.96
C ASP A 191 -34.06 2.73 32.49
N LYS A 192 -33.39 3.42 33.42
CA LYS A 192 -32.49 4.54 33.10
C LYS A 192 -31.25 4.50 33.98
N PHE A 193 -30.16 5.04 33.47
CA PHE A 193 -28.94 5.30 34.21
C PHE A 193 -28.91 6.78 34.58
N GLU A 194 -28.98 7.07 35.88
CA GLU A 194 -28.99 8.43 36.42
C GLU A 194 -27.57 8.89 36.72
N ILE A 195 -27.17 10.01 36.14
CA ILE A 195 -25.87 10.67 36.37
C ILE A 195 -26.14 12.04 37.01
N THR A 196 -25.54 12.27 38.17
CA THR A 196 -25.57 13.55 38.86
C THR A 196 -24.16 14.15 38.83
N LEU A 197 -24.04 15.39 38.34
CA LEU A 197 -22.77 16.09 38.28
C LEU A 197 -22.44 16.77 39.61
N THR A 198 -21.16 16.90 39.90
CA THR A 198 -20.69 17.63 41.08
C THR A 198 -21.07 19.11 40.99
N GLY A 199 -21.53 19.68 42.12
CA GLY A 199 -21.98 21.07 42.19
C GLY A 199 -23.35 21.34 41.56
N SER A 200 -24.03 20.32 41.01
CA SER A 200 -25.37 20.43 40.42
C SER A 200 -26.36 19.46 41.07
N GLY A 201 -27.60 19.93 41.30
CA GLY A 201 -28.72 19.07 41.69
C GLY A 201 -29.43 18.42 40.51
N THR A 202 -29.03 18.74 39.28
CA THR A 202 -29.64 18.23 38.05
C THR A 202 -29.21 16.80 37.78
N LYS A 203 -30.19 15.94 37.54
CA LYS A 203 -29.97 14.56 37.10
C LYS A 203 -30.06 14.48 35.59
N TYR A 204 -29.07 13.85 34.97
CA TYR A 204 -29.07 13.47 33.56
C TYR A 204 -29.38 11.99 33.45
N GLU A 205 -30.22 11.62 32.50
CA GLU A 205 -30.71 10.25 32.36
C GLU A 205 -30.37 9.69 30.99
N ILE A 206 -29.72 8.53 30.96
CA ILE A 206 -29.54 7.75 29.73
C ILE A 206 -30.49 6.55 29.78
N PRO A 207 -31.37 6.36 28.78
CA PRO A 207 -32.24 5.18 28.74
C PRO A 207 -31.44 3.88 28.69
N ILE A 208 -31.84 2.89 29.48
CA ILE A 208 -31.32 1.52 29.43
C ILE A 208 -32.29 0.70 28.58
N VAL A 209 -31.88 0.37 27.36
CA VAL A 209 -32.70 -0.34 26.38
C VAL A 209 -32.04 -1.69 26.08
N SER A 210 -32.24 -2.64 26.97
CA SER A 210 -31.73 -4.01 26.79
C SER A 210 -32.20 -4.59 25.46
N GLY A 211 -31.28 -5.19 24.70
CA GLY A 211 -31.57 -5.76 23.38
C GLY A 211 -31.82 -4.73 22.28
N LEU A 212 -31.32 -3.50 22.43
CA LEU A 212 -31.16 -2.52 21.34
C LEU A 212 -29.67 -2.37 21.03
N ALA A 213 -29.27 -2.73 19.81
CA ALA A 213 -27.90 -2.56 19.32
C ALA A 213 -27.89 -2.38 17.81
N CYS A 214 -27.00 -1.50 17.34
CA CYS A 214 -26.65 -1.35 15.94
C CYS A 214 -25.14 -1.05 15.89
N ALA A 215 -24.34 -2.06 15.59
CA ALA A 215 -22.89 -1.89 15.45
C ALA A 215 -22.38 -2.63 14.23
N ILE A 216 -21.57 -1.96 13.42
CA ILE A 216 -20.85 -2.50 12.27
C ILE A 216 -19.40 -2.73 12.71
N THR A 217 -18.91 -3.93 12.48
CA THR A 217 -17.50 -4.23 12.71
C THR A 217 -16.68 -3.72 11.53
N ASP A 218 -15.63 -2.95 11.82
CA ASP A 218 -14.70 -2.48 10.81
C ASP A 218 -14.08 -3.66 10.02
N PRO A 219 -14.20 -3.66 8.69
CA PRO A 219 -13.58 -4.68 7.84
C PRO A 219 -12.04 -4.61 7.88
N THR A 220 -11.38 -5.73 7.59
CA THR A 220 -9.90 -5.79 7.55
C THR A 220 -9.28 -5.02 6.37
N ASP A 221 -10.06 -4.74 5.34
CA ASP A 221 -9.67 -4.12 4.07
C ASP A 221 -10.00 -2.62 3.99
N MET A 222 -10.11 -1.96 5.15
CA MET A 222 -10.25 -0.51 5.26
C MET A 222 -9.01 0.20 4.70
N LYS A 223 -9.21 1.11 3.74
CA LYS A 223 -8.17 1.98 3.16
C LYS A 223 -8.65 3.41 3.14
N GLU A 224 -7.87 4.32 3.70
CA GLU A 224 -8.19 5.76 3.76
C GLU A 224 -9.57 6.04 4.41
N GLY A 225 -10.00 5.18 5.33
CA GLY A 225 -11.31 5.29 5.99
C GLY A 225 -12.49 4.76 5.16
N PHE A 226 -12.24 4.06 4.05
CA PHE A 226 -13.26 3.39 3.24
C PHE A 226 -13.08 1.87 3.25
N TRP A 227 -14.18 1.15 3.35
CA TRP A 227 -14.22 -0.27 3.06
C TRP A 227 -14.23 -0.49 1.54
N ILE A 228 -13.23 -1.21 1.02
CA ILE A 228 -13.09 -1.44 -0.42
C ILE A 228 -13.91 -2.65 -0.86
N VAL A 229 -15.03 -2.41 -1.53
CA VAL A 229 -15.98 -3.47 -1.91
C VAL A 229 -15.81 -3.84 -3.39
N PRO A 230 -15.51 -5.10 -3.74
CA PRO A 230 -15.39 -5.51 -5.13
C PRO A 230 -16.76 -5.51 -5.85
N THR A 231 -16.78 -5.13 -7.13
CA THR A 231 -17.99 -5.24 -7.96
C THR A 231 -18.36 -6.70 -8.25
N GLY A 232 -19.61 -6.93 -8.66
CA GLY A 232 -20.13 -8.28 -8.91
C GLY A 232 -20.67 -8.91 -7.64
N ASN A 233 -19.86 -9.70 -6.94
CA ASN A 233 -20.32 -10.45 -5.76
C ASN A 233 -20.39 -9.62 -4.47
N GLY A 234 -19.78 -8.43 -4.44
CA GLY A 234 -19.72 -7.62 -3.23
C GLY A 234 -18.78 -8.20 -2.17
N ALA A 235 -18.90 -7.69 -0.95
CA ALA A 235 -18.18 -8.18 0.23
C ALA A 235 -19.09 -8.15 1.46
N THR A 236 -18.62 -8.79 2.54
CA THR A 236 -19.34 -8.91 3.80
C THR A 236 -18.49 -8.47 4.99
N THR A 237 -19.14 -7.89 6.00
CA THR A 237 -18.55 -7.67 7.33
C THR A 237 -19.52 -8.06 8.44
N ASN A 238 -19.02 -8.15 9.67
CA ASN A 238 -19.84 -8.51 10.82
C ASN A 238 -20.65 -7.33 11.34
N VAL A 239 -21.83 -7.63 11.87
CA VAL A 239 -22.71 -6.67 12.55
C VAL A 239 -23.31 -7.25 13.82
N ASN A 240 -23.62 -6.38 14.78
CA ASN A 240 -24.43 -6.69 15.96
C ASN A 240 -25.73 -5.86 15.91
N LEU A 241 -26.82 -6.51 15.50
CA LEU A 241 -28.14 -5.89 15.33
C LEU A 241 -29.14 -6.53 16.29
N GLN A 242 -29.69 -5.74 17.21
CA GLN A 242 -30.67 -6.18 18.20
C GLN A 242 -31.78 -5.12 18.31
N GLY A 243 -33.05 -5.53 18.21
CA GLY A 243 -34.19 -4.63 18.27
C GLY A 243 -35.45 -5.28 17.68
N ASP A 244 -36.42 -4.46 17.31
CA ASP A 244 -37.69 -4.90 16.72
C ASP A 244 -37.60 -4.99 15.19
N ALA A 245 -36.94 -4.00 14.54
CA ALA A 245 -36.62 -4.05 13.12
C ALA A 245 -35.37 -3.23 12.77
N VAL A 246 -34.79 -3.53 11.61
CA VAL A 246 -33.65 -2.80 11.03
C VAL A 246 -34.07 -2.12 9.73
N LEU A 247 -33.66 -0.87 9.56
CA LEU A 247 -33.71 -0.11 8.32
C LEU A 247 -32.31 0.01 7.75
N VAL A 248 -32.19 -0.23 6.45
CA VAL A 248 -30.94 -0.12 5.69
C VAL A 248 -31.10 1.03 4.71
N ASN A 249 -30.19 2.00 4.77
CA ASN A 249 -30.15 3.11 3.83
C ASN A 249 -28.84 3.06 3.01
N ALA A 250 -28.98 3.01 1.70
CA ALA A 250 -27.90 2.95 0.74
C ALA A 250 -28.25 3.82 -0.50
N PRO A 251 -27.28 4.53 -1.11
CA PRO A 251 -27.50 5.25 -2.36
C PRO A 251 -27.92 4.35 -3.52
N GLU A 252 -28.49 4.95 -4.57
CA GLU A 252 -28.88 4.24 -5.79
C GLU A 252 -27.70 3.44 -6.38
N GLY A 253 -27.99 2.23 -6.87
CA GLY A 253 -27.00 1.32 -7.45
C GLY A 253 -26.25 0.45 -6.43
N TRP A 254 -26.35 0.73 -5.12
CA TRP A 254 -25.81 -0.13 -4.07
C TRP A 254 -26.89 -1.09 -3.56
N THR A 255 -26.55 -2.38 -3.49
CA THR A 255 -27.41 -3.39 -2.85
C THR A 255 -26.83 -3.73 -1.50
N VAL A 256 -27.62 -3.52 -0.44
CA VAL A 256 -27.19 -3.78 0.94
C VAL A 256 -28.21 -4.68 1.62
N THR A 257 -27.72 -5.71 2.31
CA THR A 257 -28.58 -6.60 3.11
C THR A 257 -28.01 -6.76 4.51
N ALA A 258 -28.89 -6.56 5.49
CA ALA A 258 -28.64 -6.76 6.91
C ALA A 258 -29.97 -7.13 7.58
N ALA A 259 -29.94 -8.01 8.57
CA ALA A 259 -31.14 -8.47 9.27
C ALA A 259 -30.84 -8.74 10.74
N ILE A 260 -31.82 -8.50 11.61
CA ILE A 260 -31.72 -8.88 13.02
C ILE A 260 -31.61 -10.40 13.15
N GLY A 261 -30.71 -10.87 14.02
CA GLY A 261 -30.39 -12.29 14.17
C GLY A 261 -29.41 -12.84 13.12
N ASN A 262 -29.07 -12.06 12.08
CA ASN A 262 -27.95 -12.33 11.21
C ASN A 262 -26.75 -11.46 11.64
N SER A 263 -25.58 -12.07 11.79
CA SER A 263 -24.36 -11.36 12.19
C SER A 263 -23.59 -10.77 11.01
N THR A 264 -24.20 -10.68 9.82
CA THR A 264 -23.50 -10.27 8.59
C THR A 264 -24.22 -9.14 7.85
N LEU A 265 -23.45 -8.11 7.49
CA LEU A 265 -23.78 -7.07 6.52
C LEU A 265 -23.17 -7.44 5.17
N THR A 266 -23.98 -7.55 4.12
CA THR A 266 -23.50 -7.76 2.74
C THR A 266 -23.71 -6.49 1.93
N VAL A 267 -22.67 -6.06 1.24
CA VAL A 267 -22.69 -4.87 0.37
C VAL A 267 -22.24 -5.26 -1.03
N THR A 268 -23.04 -4.94 -2.04
CA THR A 268 -22.72 -5.07 -3.45
C THR A 268 -22.79 -3.70 -4.13
N PRO A 269 -21.67 -3.20 -4.69
CA PRO A 269 -21.63 -1.88 -5.31
C PRO A 269 -22.19 -1.89 -6.73
N PRO A 270 -22.47 -0.70 -7.31
CA PRO A 270 -22.68 -0.58 -8.75
C PRO A 270 -21.44 -1.05 -9.53
N ASN A 271 -21.62 -1.51 -10.77
CA ASN A 271 -20.52 -2.02 -11.60
C ASN A 271 -19.65 -0.88 -12.21
N GLN A 272 -19.06 -0.06 -11.35
CA GLN A 272 -18.20 1.07 -11.68
C GLN A 272 -17.01 1.08 -10.69
N ASP A 273 -15.86 1.62 -11.11
CA ASP A 273 -14.68 1.71 -10.23
C ASP A 273 -14.70 3.03 -9.45
N GLY A 274 -14.36 3.01 -8.17
CA GLY A 274 -14.13 4.22 -7.37
C GLY A 274 -15.40 4.97 -6.94
N VAL A 275 -16.60 4.45 -7.17
CA VAL A 275 -17.84 5.02 -6.61
C VAL A 275 -17.80 4.90 -5.10
N GLU A 276 -18.06 6.00 -4.40
CA GLU A 276 -18.11 6.09 -2.94
C GLU A 276 -19.55 6.19 -2.45
N ALA A 277 -19.82 5.66 -1.26
CA ALA A 277 -21.11 5.79 -0.58
C ALA A 277 -20.95 5.68 0.95
N THR A 278 -21.98 6.13 1.67
CA THR A 278 -22.15 5.86 3.10
C THR A 278 -23.36 4.97 3.28
N ILE A 279 -23.15 3.79 3.86
CA ILE A 279 -24.22 2.87 4.22
C ILE A 279 -24.61 3.16 5.67
N THR A 280 -25.91 3.32 5.94
CA THR A 280 -26.44 3.55 7.29
C THR A 280 -27.34 2.40 7.70
N LEU A 281 -27.08 1.83 8.87
CA LEU A 281 -27.98 0.88 9.54
C LEU A 281 -28.68 1.57 10.70
N GLN A 282 -29.99 1.41 10.79
CA GLN A 282 -30.79 1.94 11.90
C GLN A 282 -31.63 0.83 12.48
N VAL A 283 -31.46 0.53 13.76
CA VAL A 283 -32.27 -0.46 14.49
C VAL A 283 -33.17 0.28 15.46
N HIS A 284 -34.45 -0.05 15.48
CA HIS A 284 -35.38 0.54 16.43
C HIS A 284 -35.86 -0.48 17.46
N LYS A 285 -36.13 -0.01 18.68
CA LYS A 285 -36.82 -0.78 19.72
C LYS A 285 -37.72 0.15 20.52
N GLY A 286 -39.04 -0.05 20.42
CA GLY A 286 -40.02 0.89 20.96
C GLY A 286 -39.84 2.30 20.38
N LEU A 287 -39.55 3.28 21.26
CA LEU A 287 -39.33 4.69 20.87
C LEU A 287 -37.84 5.04 20.63
N HIS A 288 -36.93 4.09 20.86
CA HIS A 288 -35.49 4.31 20.81
C HIS A 288 -34.87 3.75 19.52
N TRP A 289 -33.79 4.37 19.09
CA TRP A 289 -33.08 4.05 17.86
C TRP A 289 -31.59 3.92 18.14
N ALA A 290 -30.95 2.97 17.46
CA ALA A 290 -29.51 2.81 17.39
C ALA A 290 -29.09 2.94 15.93
N VAL A 291 -28.05 3.73 15.66
CA VAL A 291 -27.60 4.03 14.30
C VAL A 291 -26.10 3.83 14.21
N ASP A 292 -25.66 3.18 13.14
CA ASP A 292 -24.26 3.08 12.78
C ASP A 292 -24.07 3.21 11.27
N GLN A 293 -22.87 3.62 10.84
CA GLN A 293 -22.56 3.97 9.46
C GLN A 293 -21.18 3.46 9.05
N ILE A 294 -21.06 3.06 7.78
CA ILE A 294 -19.78 2.70 7.18
C ILE A 294 -19.61 3.36 5.81
N LYS A 295 -18.42 3.91 5.56
CA LYS A 295 -18.04 4.44 4.24
C LYS A 295 -17.50 3.31 3.38
N VAL A 296 -17.97 3.25 2.14
CA VAL A 296 -17.62 2.21 1.17
C VAL A 296 -17.11 2.83 -0.12
N ARG A 297 -16.14 2.19 -0.76
CA ARG A 297 -15.63 2.55 -2.09
C ARG A 297 -15.56 1.31 -2.96
N SER A 298 -16.19 1.37 -4.13
CA SER A 298 -16.23 0.26 -5.08
C SER A 298 -14.89 0.01 -5.75
N LYS A 299 -14.57 -1.26 -5.99
CA LYS A 299 -13.44 -1.70 -6.81
C LYS A 299 -13.91 -2.59 -7.94
N LYS A 300 -13.81 -2.10 -9.18
CA LYS A 300 -14.24 -2.85 -10.35
C LYS A 300 -13.38 -4.10 -10.54
N VAL A 301 -14.04 -5.26 -10.59
CA VAL A 301 -13.42 -6.54 -10.91
C VAL A 301 -13.58 -6.79 -12.41
N ILE A 302 -12.46 -6.87 -13.13
CA ILE A 302 -12.45 -7.19 -14.55
C ILE A 302 -12.40 -8.71 -14.69
N THR A 303 -13.31 -9.27 -15.47
CA THR A 303 -13.38 -10.72 -15.75
C THR A 303 -13.10 -11.06 -17.20
N SER A 304 -13.35 -10.12 -18.13
CA SER A 304 -13.03 -10.21 -19.56
C SER A 304 -12.54 -8.86 -20.07
N TRP A 305 -11.33 -8.83 -20.59
CA TRP A 305 -10.78 -7.65 -21.25
C TRP A 305 -11.48 -7.33 -22.56
N TYR A 306 -12.01 -8.35 -23.26
CA TYR A 306 -12.80 -8.15 -24.48
C TYR A 306 -14.09 -7.40 -24.20
N GLN A 307 -14.84 -7.80 -23.16
CA GLN A 307 -16.06 -7.10 -22.78
C GLN A 307 -15.76 -5.68 -22.26
N GLU A 308 -14.67 -5.51 -21.51
CA GLU A 308 -14.25 -4.18 -21.06
C GLU A 308 -13.93 -3.26 -22.23
N PHE A 309 -13.20 -3.76 -23.23
CA PHE A 309 -12.89 -3.02 -24.45
C PHE A 309 -14.15 -2.66 -25.24
N LEU A 310 -15.08 -3.60 -25.43
CA LEU A 310 -16.35 -3.35 -26.13
C LEU A 310 -17.21 -2.29 -25.42
N ALA A 311 -17.14 -2.23 -24.09
CA ALA A 311 -17.80 -1.22 -23.27
C ALA A 311 -17.10 0.15 -23.32
N GLY A 312 -16.00 0.30 -24.07
CA GLY A 312 -15.22 1.53 -24.17
C GLY A 312 -14.17 1.71 -23.07
N GLY A 313 -13.91 0.67 -22.28
CA GLY A 313 -12.89 0.66 -21.25
C GLY A 313 -11.47 0.79 -21.83
N GLU A 314 -10.58 1.38 -21.04
CA GLU A 314 -9.17 1.52 -21.39
C GLU A 314 -8.37 0.32 -20.89
N ILE A 315 -7.61 -0.31 -21.77
CA ILE A 315 -6.65 -1.34 -21.39
C ILE A 315 -5.26 -0.71 -21.32
N VAL A 316 -4.63 -0.81 -20.16
CA VAL A 316 -3.27 -0.31 -19.94
C VAL A 316 -2.28 -1.47 -19.99
N VAL A 317 -1.24 -1.31 -20.80
CA VAL A 317 -0.08 -2.21 -20.90
C VAL A 317 1.17 -1.36 -20.72
N ASN A 318 1.71 -1.33 -19.51
CA ASN A 318 2.81 -0.43 -19.12
C ASN A 318 2.47 1.04 -19.42
N ASP A 319 3.23 1.67 -20.32
CA ASP A 319 3.07 3.06 -20.74
C ASP A 319 2.16 3.20 -21.98
N VAL A 320 1.50 2.12 -22.41
CA VAL A 320 0.63 2.08 -23.61
C VAL A 320 -0.82 1.90 -23.19
N THR A 321 -1.70 2.76 -23.69
CA THR A 321 -3.15 2.58 -23.54
C THR A 321 -3.79 2.09 -24.84
N ILE A 322 -4.82 1.26 -24.73
CA ILE A 322 -5.59 0.71 -25.85
C ILE A 322 -7.06 0.99 -25.58
N LYS A 323 -7.73 1.66 -26.51
CA LYS A 323 -9.15 2.03 -26.43
C LYS A 323 -9.89 1.70 -27.72
N LYS A 324 -11.18 1.40 -27.58
CA LYS A 324 -12.08 1.30 -28.72
C LYS A 324 -12.19 2.66 -29.42
N GLY A 325 -12.09 2.66 -30.75
CA GLY A 325 -12.30 3.86 -31.57
C GLY A 325 -13.77 4.05 -31.96
N SER A 326 -13.99 4.87 -32.98
CA SER A 326 -15.30 5.25 -33.50
C SER A 326 -16.10 4.10 -34.12
N ALA A 327 -15.43 3.01 -34.52
CA ALA A 327 -16.03 1.83 -35.12
C ALA A 327 -15.38 0.54 -34.57
N ASP A 328 -16.01 -0.62 -34.80
CA ASP A 328 -15.57 -1.90 -34.22
C ASP A 328 -14.16 -2.34 -34.66
N ASN A 329 -13.72 -1.92 -35.85
CA ASN A 329 -12.38 -2.18 -36.39
C ASN A 329 -11.42 -0.99 -36.22
N LYS A 330 -11.78 0.01 -35.40
CA LYS A 330 -10.94 1.17 -35.09
C LYS A 330 -10.45 1.09 -33.66
N VAL A 331 -9.16 1.31 -33.48
CA VAL A 331 -8.50 1.26 -32.16
C VAL A 331 -7.65 2.52 -31.99
N VAL A 332 -7.69 3.10 -30.80
CA VAL A 332 -6.79 4.18 -30.39
C VAL A 332 -5.66 3.58 -29.55
N ILE A 333 -4.41 3.81 -29.97
CA ILE A 333 -3.21 3.34 -29.27
C ILE A 333 -2.48 4.55 -28.69
N ASN A 334 -2.30 4.56 -27.38
CA ASN A 334 -1.63 5.60 -26.59
C ASN A 334 -2.10 7.04 -26.89
N GLY A 335 -3.40 7.24 -27.06
CA GLY A 335 -4.00 8.55 -27.35
C GLY A 335 -3.68 9.12 -28.74
N GLY A 336 -3.10 8.33 -29.64
CA GLY A 336 -2.86 8.70 -31.03
C GLY A 336 -4.11 8.69 -31.92
N GLU A 337 -3.90 8.82 -33.23
CA GLU A 337 -4.99 8.69 -34.22
C GLU A 337 -5.57 7.27 -34.24
N GLU A 338 -6.83 7.15 -34.67
CA GLU A 338 -7.47 5.85 -34.83
C GLU A 338 -6.83 5.03 -35.94
N VAL A 339 -6.44 3.79 -35.63
CA VAL A 339 -5.89 2.84 -36.60
C VAL A 339 -6.92 1.77 -36.95
N ASP A 340 -6.91 1.31 -38.21
CA ASP A 340 -7.64 0.12 -38.62
C ASP A 340 -6.96 -1.12 -38.04
N LEU A 341 -7.70 -1.86 -37.21
CA LEU A 341 -7.20 -3.06 -36.56
C LEU A 341 -8.32 -4.09 -36.42
N ASN A 342 -8.07 -5.31 -36.87
CA ASN A 342 -9.03 -6.39 -36.68
C ASN A 342 -9.10 -6.76 -35.20
N VAL A 343 -10.29 -6.63 -34.59
CA VAL A 343 -10.53 -6.99 -33.18
C VAL A 343 -11.18 -8.36 -33.12
N THR A 344 -10.52 -9.35 -32.51
CA THR A 344 -10.98 -10.74 -32.50
C THR A 344 -10.92 -11.35 -31.10
N SER A 345 -11.98 -12.03 -30.68
CA SER A 345 -11.97 -12.92 -29.51
C SER A 345 -11.71 -14.35 -29.96
N ILE A 346 -10.63 -14.96 -29.44
CA ILE A 346 -10.27 -16.36 -29.72
C ILE A 346 -10.74 -17.22 -28.56
N THR A 347 -11.68 -18.13 -28.85
CA THR A 347 -12.28 -19.05 -27.87
C THR A 347 -11.94 -20.51 -28.13
N ALA A 348 -11.27 -20.83 -29.25
CA ALA A 348 -10.92 -22.18 -29.64
C ALA A 348 -9.40 -22.43 -29.57
N ASN A 349 -9.04 -23.60 -29.04
CA ASN A 349 -7.65 -24.05 -28.98
C ASN A 349 -7.10 -24.33 -30.40
N ASN A 350 -5.79 -24.22 -30.57
CA ASN A 350 -5.05 -24.38 -31.83
C ASN A 350 -5.46 -23.39 -32.94
N THR A 351 -6.07 -22.25 -32.60
CA THR A 351 -6.38 -21.19 -33.57
C THR A 351 -5.10 -20.57 -34.12
N GLU A 352 -5.10 -20.24 -35.42
CA GLU A 352 -3.98 -19.56 -36.08
C GLU A 352 -4.20 -18.04 -36.16
N ILE A 353 -3.21 -17.28 -35.72
CA ILE A 353 -3.16 -15.82 -35.89
C ILE A 353 -2.36 -15.53 -37.16
N ALA A 354 -3.07 -15.21 -38.24
CA ALA A 354 -2.51 -15.00 -39.58
C ALA A 354 -2.62 -13.56 -40.10
N ALA A 355 -3.23 -12.64 -39.34
CA ALA A 355 -3.44 -11.25 -39.73
C ALA A 355 -3.03 -10.27 -38.63
N ASP A 356 -2.92 -8.99 -39.00
CA ASP A 356 -2.67 -7.89 -38.06
C ASP A 356 -3.95 -7.65 -37.26
N GLY A 357 -3.82 -7.35 -35.97
CA GLY A 357 -5.00 -7.30 -35.12
C GLY A 357 -4.75 -7.13 -33.63
N LEU A 358 -5.87 -6.90 -32.94
CA LEU A 358 -6.06 -6.99 -31.51
C LEU A 358 -6.79 -8.30 -31.19
N TYR A 359 -6.11 -9.20 -30.50
CA TYR A 359 -6.61 -10.52 -30.17
C TYR A 359 -6.80 -10.65 -28.66
N PHE A 360 -8.04 -10.93 -28.26
CA PHE A 360 -8.41 -11.34 -26.90
C PHE A 360 -8.47 -12.86 -26.86
N ILE A 361 -7.48 -13.49 -26.26
CA ILE A 361 -7.28 -14.95 -26.29
C ILE A 361 -7.81 -15.53 -24.98
N GLY A 362 -8.75 -16.47 -25.06
CA GLY A 362 -9.29 -17.14 -23.88
C GLY A 362 -8.21 -17.80 -23.02
N ALA A 363 -8.47 -17.88 -21.70
CA ALA A 363 -7.53 -18.44 -20.73
C ALA A 363 -7.12 -19.88 -21.08
N GLY A 364 -5.83 -20.20 -20.88
CA GLY A 364 -5.26 -21.54 -21.08
C GLY A 364 -5.27 -22.06 -22.52
N LEU A 365 -5.65 -21.26 -23.51
CA LEU A 365 -5.63 -21.68 -24.92
C LEU A 365 -4.20 -21.72 -25.46
N ASN A 366 -3.93 -22.67 -26.34
CA ASN A 366 -2.73 -22.71 -27.16
C ASN A 366 -3.08 -22.19 -28.57
N VAL A 367 -2.37 -21.19 -29.05
CA VAL A 367 -2.58 -20.60 -30.38
C VAL A 367 -1.26 -20.52 -31.12
N THR A 368 -1.32 -20.53 -32.46
CA THR A 368 -0.13 -20.42 -33.29
C THR A 368 -0.08 -19.06 -33.98
N TYR A 369 1.00 -18.32 -33.82
CA TYR A 369 1.24 -17.09 -34.57
C TYR A 369 1.97 -17.42 -35.88
N LYS A 370 1.30 -17.17 -37.02
CA LYS A 370 1.82 -17.38 -38.38
C LYS A 370 1.80 -16.12 -39.25
N ASN A 371 1.35 -15.00 -38.71
CA ASN A 371 1.28 -13.76 -39.46
C ASN A 371 2.68 -13.30 -39.93
N THR A 372 2.77 -12.83 -41.16
CA THR A 372 3.98 -12.27 -41.80
C THR A 372 3.84 -10.80 -42.18
N ASN A 373 2.68 -10.20 -41.92
CA ASN A 373 2.38 -8.80 -42.20
C ASN A 373 3.06 -7.88 -41.17
N VAL A 374 3.14 -6.60 -41.51
CA VAL A 374 3.92 -5.60 -40.77
C VAL A 374 3.09 -4.65 -39.90
N GLY A 375 1.77 -4.83 -39.80
CA GLY A 375 0.88 -3.95 -39.03
C GLY A 375 0.98 -4.12 -37.50
N ASN A 376 0.07 -3.46 -36.77
CA ASN A 376 0.03 -3.56 -35.30
C ASN A 376 -0.35 -4.98 -34.83
N LYS A 377 0.28 -5.43 -33.75
CA LYS A 377 0.05 -6.75 -33.14
C LYS A 377 -0.24 -6.57 -31.66
N ILE A 378 -1.47 -6.84 -31.25
CA ILE A 378 -1.87 -6.72 -29.85
C ILE A 378 -2.44 -8.06 -29.38
N LEU A 379 -1.81 -8.65 -28.36
CA LEU A 379 -2.15 -9.98 -27.83
C LEU A 379 -2.48 -9.86 -26.34
N ILE A 380 -3.72 -10.13 -25.98
CA ILE A 380 -4.22 -9.96 -24.61
C ILE A 380 -4.88 -11.27 -24.19
N ASN A 381 -4.51 -11.81 -23.03
CA ASN A 381 -5.33 -12.83 -22.38
C ASN A 381 -6.67 -12.19 -22.00
N ASP A 382 -7.77 -12.68 -22.53
CA ASP A 382 -9.11 -12.15 -22.23
C ASP A 382 -9.40 -12.22 -20.73
N SER A 383 -8.92 -13.27 -20.05
CA SER A 383 -9.08 -13.39 -18.61
C SER A 383 -7.94 -12.69 -17.86
N PRO A 384 -8.22 -11.69 -17.00
CA PRO A 384 -7.18 -11.03 -16.22
C PRO A 384 -6.51 -11.94 -15.19
N THR A 385 -7.24 -12.94 -14.69
CA THR A 385 -6.81 -13.85 -13.61
C THR A 385 -6.72 -15.31 -14.03
N GLY A 386 -7.26 -15.68 -15.20
CA GLY A 386 -7.17 -17.03 -15.74
C GLY A 386 -5.77 -17.40 -16.21
N GLU A 387 -5.55 -18.70 -16.44
CA GLU A 387 -4.30 -19.24 -16.96
C GLU A 387 -3.87 -18.51 -18.25
N LYS A 388 -2.57 -18.21 -18.37
CA LYS A 388 -2.02 -17.51 -19.54
C LYS A 388 -2.21 -18.39 -20.79
N PRO A 389 -2.81 -17.87 -21.87
CA PRO A 389 -2.76 -18.57 -23.15
C PRO A 389 -1.33 -18.59 -23.69
N VAL A 390 -0.98 -19.68 -24.37
CA VAL A 390 0.31 -19.90 -25.00
C VAL A 390 0.22 -19.53 -26.48
N VAL A 391 1.03 -18.57 -26.90
CA VAL A 391 1.18 -18.13 -28.29
C VAL A 391 2.51 -18.67 -28.81
N THR A 392 2.44 -19.71 -29.64
CA THR A 392 3.63 -20.29 -30.27
C THR A 392 3.90 -19.62 -31.61
N CYS A 393 5.01 -18.90 -31.70
CA CYS A 393 5.40 -18.19 -32.93
C CYS A 393 6.05 -19.15 -33.92
N SER A 394 5.45 -19.29 -35.11
CA SER A 394 6.08 -19.97 -36.24
C SER A 394 6.96 -19.02 -37.06
N ASN A 395 6.62 -17.73 -37.08
CA ASN A 395 7.30 -16.67 -37.82
C ASN A 395 7.80 -15.57 -36.88
N SER A 396 8.74 -14.74 -37.35
CA SER A 396 9.08 -13.47 -36.71
C SER A 396 7.82 -12.60 -36.55
N ILE A 397 7.74 -11.85 -35.46
CA ILE A 397 6.85 -10.70 -35.39
C ILE A 397 7.53 -9.56 -36.14
N THR A 398 6.97 -9.18 -37.29
CA THR A 398 7.52 -8.11 -38.14
C THR A 398 6.73 -6.82 -37.95
N LEU A 399 7.43 -5.69 -37.79
CA LEU A 399 6.85 -4.35 -37.58
C LEU A 399 7.43 -3.33 -38.57
N ASN A 400 6.60 -2.38 -38.99
CA ASN A 400 7.00 -1.26 -39.84
C ASN A 400 6.21 -0.01 -39.44
N GLY A 401 6.76 0.81 -38.54
CA GLY A 401 6.02 1.98 -38.01
C GLY A 401 4.85 1.60 -37.10
N THR A 402 4.83 0.35 -36.63
CA THR A 402 3.75 -0.28 -35.89
C THR A 402 4.24 -0.91 -34.60
N SER A 403 3.32 -1.31 -33.73
CA SER A 403 3.61 -1.71 -32.35
C SER A 403 3.31 -3.19 -32.09
N LEU A 404 4.07 -3.77 -31.15
CA LEU A 404 3.77 -5.05 -30.50
C LEU A 404 3.39 -4.79 -29.04
N VAL A 405 2.20 -5.21 -28.64
CA VAL A 405 1.72 -5.03 -27.27
C VAL A 405 1.15 -6.35 -26.75
N CYS A 406 1.64 -6.82 -25.62
CA CYS A 406 1.29 -8.11 -25.05
C CYS A 406 0.91 -7.96 -23.57
N LYS A 407 -0.25 -8.52 -23.18
CA LYS A 407 -0.74 -8.50 -21.80
C LYS A 407 -1.13 -9.89 -21.32
N ASN A 408 -0.45 -10.37 -20.28
CA ASN A 408 -0.74 -11.62 -19.58
C ASN A 408 -0.76 -12.87 -20.48
N VAL A 409 0.13 -12.93 -21.48
CA VAL A 409 0.26 -14.08 -22.41
C VAL A 409 1.59 -14.81 -22.20
N ALA A 410 1.61 -16.11 -22.49
CA ALA A 410 2.84 -16.88 -22.65
C ALA A 410 3.23 -16.90 -24.13
N LEU A 411 4.48 -16.60 -24.45
CA LEU A 411 5.02 -16.48 -25.80
C LEU A 411 6.16 -17.48 -25.96
N VAL A 412 6.11 -18.27 -27.03
CA VAL A 412 7.20 -19.18 -27.41
C VAL A 412 7.84 -18.67 -28.69
N SER A 413 9.15 -18.41 -28.64
CA SER A 413 9.95 -17.89 -29.73
C SER A 413 9.98 -18.85 -30.93
N PRO A 414 10.02 -18.36 -32.19
CA PRO A 414 10.17 -19.22 -33.35
C PRO A 414 11.54 -19.92 -33.38
N ILE A 415 11.56 -21.16 -33.89
CA ILE A 415 12.79 -21.99 -33.92
C ILE A 415 13.83 -21.42 -34.91
N SER A 416 13.39 -21.10 -36.13
CA SER A 416 14.28 -20.74 -37.24
C SER A 416 14.51 -19.24 -37.41
N TYR A 417 13.66 -18.43 -36.78
CA TYR A 417 13.58 -16.99 -36.98
C TYR A 417 13.89 -16.23 -35.69
N ARG A 418 14.17 -14.93 -35.81
CA ARG A 418 14.26 -14.08 -34.63
C ARG A 418 12.84 -13.85 -34.12
N PHE A 419 12.69 -13.51 -32.84
CA PHE A 419 11.36 -13.20 -32.37
C PHE A 419 10.82 -11.90 -32.98
N LEU A 420 11.66 -10.87 -33.07
CA LEU A 420 11.27 -9.54 -33.54
C LEU A 420 12.12 -9.07 -34.72
N GLU A 421 11.45 -8.53 -35.73
CA GLU A 421 12.04 -7.84 -36.87
C GLU A 421 11.36 -6.48 -37.08
N ILE A 422 12.17 -5.44 -37.32
CA ILE A 422 11.70 -4.07 -37.60
C ILE A 422 12.28 -3.66 -38.94
N THR A 423 11.43 -3.23 -39.88
CA THR A 423 11.86 -2.99 -41.27
C THR A 423 12.21 -1.53 -41.54
N ASP A 424 11.30 -0.73 -42.10
CA ASP A 424 11.62 0.56 -42.72
C ASP A 424 11.44 1.74 -41.75
N ASN A 425 10.57 1.58 -40.77
CA ASN A 425 10.23 2.59 -39.77
C ASN A 425 10.36 2.00 -38.36
N ASN A 426 10.80 2.83 -37.41
CA ASN A 426 10.92 2.43 -36.00
C ASN A 426 9.57 1.92 -35.47
N ALA A 427 9.63 0.96 -34.56
CA ALA A 427 8.46 0.50 -33.84
C ALA A 427 8.18 1.48 -32.67
N PRO A 428 7.01 2.15 -32.62
CA PRO A 428 6.73 3.09 -31.55
C PRO A 428 6.73 2.42 -30.17
N TYR A 429 6.09 1.25 -30.06
CA TYR A 429 6.01 0.49 -28.81
C TYR A 429 6.26 -0.99 -29.01
N VAL A 430 7.08 -1.57 -28.14
CA VAL A 430 7.18 -3.01 -27.91
C VAL A 430 7.03 -3.24 -26.40
N ALA A 431 5.85 -3.68 -25.97
CA ALA A 431 5.44 -3.68 -24.57
C ALA A 431 4.91 -5.05 -24.11
N PHE A 432 5.41 -5.51 -22.97
CA PHE A 432 5.00 -6.74 -22.31
C PHE A 432 4.65 -6.44 -20.85
N ASP A 433 3.43 -6.79 -20.45
CA ASP A 433 2.96 -6.71 -19.06
C ASP A 433 2.42 -8.07 -18.63
N GLY A 434 2.95 -8.64 -17.54
CA GLY A 434 2.49 -9.94 -17.05
C GLY A 434 2.81 -11.13 -17.95
N CYS A 435 3.75 -11.02 -18.89
CA CYS A 435 3.98 -12.04 -19.92
C CYS A 435 5.07 -13.06 -19.53
N ASN A 436 4.97 -14.27 -20.05
CA ASN A 436 6.06 -15.24 -20.03
C ASN A 436 6.63 -15.35 -21.46
N PHE A 437 7.94 -15.30 -21.61
CA PHE A 437 8.61 -15.41 -22.89
C PHE A 437 9.63 -16.53 -22.82
N GLU A 438 9.48 -17.54 -23.67
CA GLU A 438 10.36 -18.69 -23.73
C GLU A 438 11.14 -18.70 -25.04
N VAL A 439 12.46 -18.93 -24.94
CA VAL A 439 13.31 -19.27 -26.08
C VAL A 439 13.65 -20.74 -25.97
N PRO A 440 13.05 -21.60 -26.83
CA PRO A 440 13.26 -23.03 -26.76
C PRO A 440 14.74 -23.41 -26.92
N SER A 441 15.13 -24.53 -26.32
CA SER A 441 16.47 -25.10 -26.48
C SER A 441 16.86 -25.38 -27.94
N THR A 442 15.88 -25.59 -28.82
CA THR A 442 16.05 -25.83 -30.26
C THR A 442 16.16 -24.56 -31.10
N ALA A 443 15.99 -23.37 -30.52
CA ALA A 443 16.05 -22.11 -31.25
C ALA A 443 17.44 -21.89 -31.87
N THR A 444 17.44 -21.61 -33.17
CA THR A 444 18.67 -21.46 -33.98
C THR A 444 19.21 -20.04 -34.00
N GLN A 445 18.34 -19.04 -33.82
CA GLN A 445 18.75 -17.63 -33.75
C GLN A 445 19.31 -17.28 -32.37
N ASN A 446 20.25 -16.34 -32.37
CA ASN A 446 20.99 -15.93 -31.18
C ASN A 446 20.54 -14.57 -30.62
N SER A 447 19.38 -14.06 -31.04
CA SER A 447 18.88 -12.76 -30.60
C SER A 447 17.36 -12.63 -30.65
N PHE A 448 16.79 -11.87 -29.71
CA PHE A 448 15.40 -11.43 -29.75
C PHE A 448 15.18 -10.42 -30.89
N LEU A 449 16.00 -9.37 -30.92
CA LEU A 449 16.07 -8.37 -31.99
C LEU A 449 17.52 -8.20 -32.45
N ASN A 450 17.72 -8.12 -33.76
CA ASN A 450 18.96 -7.65 -34.37
C ASN A 450 18.67 -6.46 -35.28
N THR A 451 19.32 -5.32 -35.06
CA THR A 451 19.08 -4.10 -35.84
C THR A 451 20.37 -3.38 -36.22
N SER A 452 20.39 -2.79 -37.42
CA SER A 452 21.45 -1.90 -37.91
C SER A 452 20.93 -0.51 -38.30
N GLY A 453 19.70 -0.16 -37.89
CA GLY A 453 19.09 1.10 -38.31
C GLY A 453 17.76 1.43 -37.65
N LYS A 454 16.81 0.49 -37.61
CA LYS A 454 15.48 0.73 -37.04
C LYS A 454 15.31 0.08 -35.67
N VAL A 455 14.81 0.86 -34.72
CA VAL A 455 14.75 0.48 -33.32
C VAL A 455 13.31 0.47 -32.82
N MET A 456 13.14 0.02 -31.59
CA MET A 456 11.94 0.27 -30.81
C MET A 456 12.14 1.61 -30.11
N ASP A 457 11.26 2.58 -30.34
CA ASP A 457 11.35 3.87 -29.65
C ASP A 457 11.10 3.69 -28.15
N ASN A 458 10.20 2.76 -27.80
CA ASN A 458 9.86 2.43 -26.42
C ASN A 458 9.74 0.92 -26.22
N PHE A 459 10.77 0.31 -25.62
CA PHE A 459 10.73 -1.09 -25.19
C PHE A 459 10.39 -1.17 -23.70
N SER A 460 9.32 -1.88 -23.35
CA SER A 460 8.93 -2.10 -21.95
C SER A 460 8.65 -3.57 -21.64
N PHE A 461 9.29 -4.09 -20.59
CA PHE A 461 9.14 -5.47 -20.12
C PHE A 461 8.88 -5.47 -18.62
N CYS A 462 7.61 -5.44 -18.22
CA CYS A 462 7.20 -5.28 -16.83
C CYS A 462 6.40 -6.47 -16.34
N ASN A 463 6.57 -6.83 -15.06
CA ASN A 463 5.84 -7.94 -14.43
C ASN A 463 5.96 -9.25 -15.22
N SER A 464 7.06 -9.44 -15.95
CA SER A 464 7.18 -10.46 -16.99
C SER A 464 8.42 -11.34 -16.78
N LYS A 465 8.40 -12.54 -17.35
CA LYS A 465 9.51 -13.51 -17.29
C LYS A 465 10.06 -13.79 -18.68
N MET A 466 11.38 -13.83 -18.81
CA MET A 466 12.08 -14.28 -20.01
C MET A 466 12.98 -15.47 -19.66
N ILE A 467 12.63 -16.63 -20.19
CA ILE A 467 13.31 -17.91 -19.97
C ILE A 467 14.08 -18.29 -21.23
N ILE A 468 15.40 -18.42 -21.09
CA ILE A 468 16.29 -18.81 -22.18
C ILE A 468 16.77 -20.24 -21.94
N GLU A 469 16.16 -21.20 -22.63
CA GLU A 469 16.57 -22.62 -22.57
C GLU A 469 17.75 -22.92 -23.48
N ARG A 470 17.89 -22.17 -24.58
CA ARG A 470 19.07 -22.25 -25.47
C ARG A 470 20.35 -22.04 -24.65
N THR A 471 21.30 -22.96 -24.80
CA THR A 471 22.57 -22.96 -24.04
C THR A 471 23.69 -22.13 -24.70
N GLU A 472 23.57 -21.88 -26.00
CA GLU A 472 24.48 -21.02 -26.75
C GLU A 472 24.13 -19.54 -26.60
N THR A 473 24.94 -18.63 -27.15
CA THR A 473 24.72 -17.17 -27.10
C THR A 473 23.27 -16.77 -27.39
N TYR A 474 22.73 -15.89 -26.55
CA TYR A 474 21.46 -15.20 -26.79
C TYR A 474 21.54 -13.73 -26.35
N ARG A 475 21.01 -12.82 -27.18
CA ARG A 475 21.09 -11.36 -26.97
C ARG A 475 19.72 -10.74 -27.15
N ILE A 476 19.23 -10.00 -26.17
CA ILE A 476 17.89 -9.42 -26.27
C ILE A 476 17.91 -8.26 -27.27
N LEU A 477 18.77 -7.27 -27.01
CA LEU A 477 18.97 -6.10 -27.86
C LEU A 477 20.34 -6.23 -28.55
N ASN A 478 20.36 -6.70 -29.80
CA ASN A 478 21.58 -6.82 -30.59
C ASN A 478 21.65 -5.70 -31.64
N ILE A 479 22.75 -4.93 -31.60
CA ILE A 479 23.06 -3.91 -32.60
C ILE A 479 24.08 -4.48 -33.59
N GLY A 480 23.85 -4.31 -34.88
CA GLY A 480 24.76 -4.71 -35.95
C GLY A 480 25.99 -3.80 -36.04
N SER A 481 27.08 -4.31 -36.60
CA SER A 481 28.30 -3.52 -36.86
C SER A 481 28.02 -2.34 -37.81
N GLY A 482 28.80 -1.26 -37.67
CA GLY A 482 28.74 -0.07 -38.52
C GLY A 482 27.49 0.80 -38.35
N SER A 483 26.74 0.63 -37.25
CA SER A 483 25.46 1.33 -37.03
C SER A 483 25.62 2.39 -35.93
N ASP A 484 25.23 3.63 -36.21
CA ASP A 484 25.15 4.72 -35.22
C ASP A 484 23.71 4.85 -34.71
N ILE A 485 23.28 3.92 -33.84
CA ILE A 485 21.90 3.85 -33.33
C ILE A 485 21.83 3.80 -31.81
N THR A 486 20.79 4.40 -31.24
CA THR A 486 20.44 4.27 -29.83
C THR A 486 19.01 3.77 -29.70
N PHE A 487 18.74 2.97 -28.66
CA PHE A 487 17.38 2.71 -28.21
C PHE A 487 16.91 3.90 -27.36
N PRO A 488 15.88 4.66 -27.77
CA PRO A 488 15.49 5.86 -27.06
C PRO A 488 15.03 5.59 -25.61
N LYS A 489 14.23 4.53 -25.40
CA LYS A 489 13.80 4.13 -24.06
C LYS A 489 13.74 2.61 -23.90
N VAL A 490 14.36 2.11 -22.83
CA VAL A 490 14.30 0.73 -22.36
C VAL A 490 13.82 0.73 -20.91
N LYS A 491 12.65 0.16 -20.66
CA LYS A 491 12.02 0.05 -19.34
C LYS A 491 11.84 -1.40 -18.93
N ILE A 492 12.41 -1.79 -17.80
CA ILE A 492 12.32 -3.14 -17.25
C ILE A 492 11.96 -3.01 -15.77
N LYS A 493 10.82 -3.57 -15.38
CA LYS A 493 10.34 -3.42 -14.01
C LYS A 493 9.71 -4.69 -13.48
N ASN A 494 10.10 -5.11 -12.28
CA ASN A 494 9.47 -6.24 -11.61
C ASN A 494 9.48 -7.51 -12.48
N SER A 495 10.61 -7.78 -13.16
CA SER A 495 10.72 -8.81 -14.20
C SER A 495 11.86 -9.77 -13.92
N ILE A 496 11.81 -10.94 -14.54
CA ILE A 496 12.81 -12.00 -14.35
C ILE A 496 13.41 -12.37 -15.72
N PHE A 497 14.74 -12.42 -15.79
CA PHE A 497 15.47 -12.97 -16.92
C PHE A 497 16.27 -14.16 -16.41
N SER A 498 15.98 -15.35 -16.92
CA SER A 498 16.56 -16.59 -16.39
C SER A 498 17.11 -17.48 -17.49
N SER A 499 18.22 -18.14 -17.17
CA SER A 499 18.70 -19.29 -17.91
C SER A 499 19.34 -20.31 -16.99
N ASP A 500 19.15 -21.59 -17.28
CA ASP A 500 19.86 -22.66 -16.56
C ASP A 500 21.25 -22.93 -17.17
N GLY A 501 21.31 -22.99 -18.50
CA GLY A 501 22.50 -23.46 -19.23
C GLY A 501 23.21 -22.44 -20.12
N ASN A 502 22.66 -21.24 -20.31
CA ASN A 502 23.26 -20.26 -21.22
C ASN A 502 24.52 -19.63 -20.62
N LYS A 503 25.62 -19.67 -21.38
CA LYS A 503 26.93 -19.15 -20.97
C LYS A 503 27.25 -17.76 -21.54
N ALA A 504 26.35 -17.21 -22.34
CA ALA A 504 26.54 -16.02 -23.15
C ALA A 504 25.18 -15.29 -23.35
N PHE A 505 24.54 -14.93 -22.26
CA PHE A 505 23.24 -14.26 -22.24
C PHE A 505 23.40 -12.77 -21.92
N LYS A 506 22.89 -11.89 -22.79
CA LYS A 506 22.99 -10.43 -22.63
C LYS A 506 21.66 -9.72 -22.84
N LEU A 507 21.51 -8.60 -22.12
CA LEU A 507 20.44 -7.65 -22.39
C LEU A 507 20.79 -6.77 -23.61
N LEU A 508 21.99 -6.19 -23.65
CA LEU A 508 22.43 -5.32 -24.74
C LEU A 508 23.80 -5.75 -25.27
N TYR A 509 23.93 -5.79 -26.60
CA TYR A 509 25.18 -6.05 -27.29
C TYR A 509 25.44 -5.05 -28.41
N VAL A 510 26.53 -4.29 -28.26
CA VAL A 510 27.13 -3.44 -29.30
C VAL A 510 28.50 -4.01 -29.72
N PRO A 511 28.73 -4.31 -31.02
CA PRO A 511 29.96 -4.94 -31.51
C PRO A 511 31.14 -3.96 -31.71
N ASP A 512 30.89 -2.73 -32.17
CA ASP A 512 31.91 -1.83 -32.70
C ASP A 512 32.22 -0.63 -31.79
N ASN A 513 33.32 0.07 -32.07
CA ASN A 513 33.76 1.27 -31.36
C ASN A 513 33.16 2.57 -31.98
N SER A 514 31.86 2.60 -32.27
CA SER A 514 31.18 3.80 -32.74
C SER A 514 31.04 4.83 -31.61
N SER A 515 30.81 6.09 -31.98
CA SER A 515 30.55 7.15 -31.00
C SER A 515 29.05 7.26 -30.74
N LYS A 516 28.62 6.89 -29.52
CA LYS A 516 27.25 7.02 -28.98
C LYS A 516 26.25 5.97 -29.49
N VAL A 517 26.50 4.70 -29.17
CA VAL A 517 25.61 3.58 -29.54
C VAL A 517 25.24 2.77 -28.31
N GLY A 518 23.95 2.60 -28.07
CA GLY A 518 23.44 1.97 -26.86
C GLY A 518 22.02 2.38 -26.51
N ILE A 519 21.81 2.91 -25.29
CA ILE A 519 20.48 3.26 -24.76
C ILE A 519 20.48 4.73 -24.31
N ASP A 520 19.48 5.50 -24.70
CA ASP A 520 19.36 6.87 -24.21
C ASP A 520 18.76 6.92 -22.80
N LEU A 521 17.64 6.24 -22.56
CA LEU A 521 17.03 6.12 -21.23
C LEU A 521 16.85 4.65 -20.81
N LEU A 522 17.53 4.25 -19.74
CA LEU A 522 17.36 2.94 -19.09
C LEU A 522 16.64 3.08 -17.74
N GLU A 523 15.44 2.54 -17.64
CA GLU A 523 14.66 2.42 -16.40
C GLU A 523 14.64 0.95 -15.96
N MET A 524 15.26 0.62 -14.82
CA MET A 524 15.43 -0.76 -14.38
C MET A 524 15.17 -0.95 -12.88
N PHE A 525 14.03 -1.52 -12.52
CA PHE A 525 13.60 -1.58 -11.13
C PHE A 525 13.16 -2.97 -10.73
N LYS A 526 13.55 -3.44 -9.53
CA LYS A 526 13.05 -4.69 -8.97
C LYS A 526 13.17 -5.87 -9.95
N THR A 527 14.26 -5.97 -10.67
CA THR A 527 14.46 -7.00 -11.71
C THR A 527 15.43 -8.05 -11.18
N THR A 528 15.13 -9.32 -11.46
CA THR A 528 16.00 -10.46 -11.09
C THR A 528 16.65 -11.04 -12.34
N PHE A 529 17.98 -11.10 -12.31
CA PHE A 529 18.82 -11.64 -13.38
C PHE A 529 19.45 -12.95 -12.90
N ILE A 530 19.02 -14.07 -13.46
CA ILE A 530 19.52 -15.42 -13.15
C ILE A 530 20.36 -15.87 -14.33
N ASN A 531 21.66 -16.01 -14.11
CA ASN A 531 22.64 -16.43 -15.12
C ASN A 531 22.65 -15.58 -16.40
N LEU A 532 22.29 -14.30 -16.26
CA LEU A 532 22.48 -13.31 -17.31
C LEU A 532 23.89 -12.73 -17.19
N HIS A 533 24.82 -13.29 -17.96
CA HIS A 533 26.19 -12.79 -18.09
C HIS A 533 26.87 -13.32 -19.36
N TYR A 534 28.03 -12.74 -19.67
CA TYR A 534 28.83 -13.10 -20.84
C TYR A 534 30.31 -12.96 -20.53
N MET A 535 30.98 -14.08 -20.23
CA MET A 535 32.44 -14.16 -20.13
C MET A 535 33.11 -12.90 -19.52
N ALA A 536 33.90 -12.15 -20.31
CA ALA A 536 34.62 -10.95 -19.87
C ALA A 536 33.95 -9.62 -20.29
N ALA A 537 32.68 -9.64 -20.69
CA ALA A 537 31.97 -8.45 -21.15
C ALA A 537 30.73 -8.16 -20.29
N GLY A 538 30.37 -6.89 -20.18
CA GLY A 538 29.14 -6.47 -19.52
C GLY A 538 27.92 -7.13 -20.14
N PHE A 539 26.94 -7.48 -19.32
CA PHE A 539 25.66 -7.96 -19.83
C PHE A 539 24.81 -6.84 -20.45
N ILE A 540 25.08 -5.59 -20.06
CA ILE A 540 24.76 -4.38 -20.83
C ILE A 540 26.08 -3.87 -21.41
N ASN A 541 26.23 -4.02 -22.73
CA ASN A 541 27.40 -3.56 -23.48
C ASN A 541 27.00 -2.49 -24.48
N GLY A 542 27.22 -1.22 -24.14
CA GLY A 542 26.85 -0.03 -24.93
C GLY A 542 26.91 1.27 -24.10
N ASP A 543 26.84 2.41 -24.77
CA ASP A 543 26.69 3.72 -24.13
C ASP A 543 25.31 3.86 -23.46
N ILE A 544 25.26 4.61 -22.35
CA ILE A 544 24.00 4.93 -21.64
C ILE A 544 23.97 6.41 -21.32
N SER A 545 22.98 7.15 -21.82
CA SER A 545 22.87 8.60 -21.59
C SER A 545 22.21 8.92 -20.23
N GLN A 546 21.16 8.19 -19.87
CA GLN A 546 20.41 8.36 -18.64
C GLN A 546 19.97 7.01 -18.06
N ILE A 547 20.10 6.83 -16.74
CA ILE A 547 19.78 5.58 -16.05
C ILE A 547 19.06 5.83 -14.71
N TYR A 548 17.97 5.10 -14.49
CA TYR A 548 17.36 4.97 -13.17
C TYR A 548 17.28 3.48 -12.83
N MET A 549 18.08 3.06 -11.86
CA MET A 549 18.24 1.65 -11.52
C MET A 549 18.20 1.41 -10.02
N GLU A 550 17.21 0.65 -9.55
CA GLU A 550 17.03 0.39 -8.11
C GLU A 550 16.49 -0.99 -7.78
N ASN A 551 16.96 -1.54 -6.65
CA ASN A 551 16.43 -2.76 -6.03
C ASN A 551 16.49 -3.99 -6.93
N ASN A 552 17.51 -4.09 -7.81
CA ASN A 552 17.69 -5.24 -8.68
C ASN A 552 18.57 -6.31 -8.02
N LEU A 553 18.37 -7.56 -8.44
CA LEU A 553 19.07 -8.72 -7.93
C LEU A 553 19.77 -9.48 -9.07
N ILE A 554 21.06 -9.73 -8.92
CA ILE A 554 21.85 -10.53 -9.86
C ILE A 554 22.25 -11.85 -9.18
N TYR A 555 22.06 -12.96 -9.88
CA TYR A 555 22.51 -14.28 -9.46
C TYR A 555 23.25 -14.94 -10.60
N SER A 556 24.43 -15.49 -10.32
CA SER A 556 25.20 -16.24 -11.30
C SER A 556 25.87 -17.45 -10.66
N ASP A 557 25.53 -18.64 -11.15
CA ASP A 557 26.16 -19.92 -10.79
C ASP A 557 26.78 -20.68 -11.97
N ASN A 558 26.62 -20.16 -13.19
CA ASN A 558 27.16 -20.74 -14.42
C ASN A 558 28.19 -19.83 -15.11
N ASN A 559 28.89 -18.99 -14.34
CA ASN A 559 29.90 -18.01 -14.78
C ASN A 559 31.23 -18.60 -15.28
N ALA A 560 31.39 -19.93 -15.33
CA ALA A 560 32.60 -20.61 -15.80
C ALA A 560 33.90 -20.03 -15.18
N ASP A 561 33.87 -19.81 -13.86
CA ASP A 561 34.96 -19.23 -13.06
C ASP A 561 35.42 -17.82 -13.48
N LYS A 562 34.53 -17.04 -14.11
CA LYS A 562 34.77 -15.64 -14.50
C LYS A 562 34.00 -14.67 -13.62
N ASN A 563 34.50 -13.43 -13.57
CA ASN A 563 33.78 -12.32 -12.96
C ASN A 563 32.55 -11.96 -13.79
N VAL A 564 31.48 -11.51 -13.13
CA VAL A 564 30.27 -11.03 -13.81
C VAL A 564 30.32 -9.52 -13.87
N THR A 565 30.28 -8.96 -15.07
CA THR A 565 30.25 -7.50 -15.28
C THR A 565 28.83 -7.06 -15.64
N VAL A 566 28.34 -6.01 -14.97
CA VAL A 566 27.03 -5.41 -15.27
C VAL A 566 27.15 -4.50 -16.49
N PHE A 567 27.88 -3.39 -16.34
CA PHE A 567 28.03 -2.38 -17.39
C PHE A 567 29.40 -2.41 -18.06
N ARG A 568 29.39 -2.27 -19.38
CA ARG A 568 30.58 -2.00 -20.19
C ARG A 568 30.23 -1.04 -21.31
N LYS A 569 31.01 0.01 -21.50
CA LYS A 569 30.73 1.05 -22.50
C LYS A 569 30.77 0.48 -23.94
N ARG A 570 31.81 -0.28 -24.30
CA ARG A 570 32.06 -0.75 -25.68
C ARG A 570 32.83 -2.08 -25.78
N GLY A 571 32.91 -2.60 -27.01
CA GLY A 571 33.63 -3.82 -27.38
C GLY A 571 35.13 -3.84 -27.04
N ASN A 572 35.82 -2.69 -26.94
CA ASN A 572 37.24 -2.63 -26.61
C ASN A 572 37.50 -2.70 -25.08
N PRO A 573 38.36 -3.60 -24.57
CA PRO A 573 38.70 -3.70 -23.13
C PRO A 573 39.39 -2.49 -22.50
N LYS A 574 39.59 -1.39 -23.23
CA LYS A 574 40.19 -0.15 -22.69
C LYS A 574 39.19 0.97 -22.47
N ASP A 575 37.93 0.77 -22.85
CA ASP A 575 36.90 1.80 -22.80
C ASP A 575 36.13 1.77 -21.47
N ALA A 576 36.44 2.74 -20.59
CA ALA A 576 35.62 3.05 -19.43
C ALA A 576 34.54 4.08 -19.78
N PHE A 577 33.47 4.14 -18.98
CA PHE A 577 32.56 5.28 -19.00
C PHE A 577 33.28 6.58 -18.62
N ASP A 578 32.64 7.72 -18.85
CA ASP A 578 33.18 9.04 -18.52
C ASP A 578 32.48 9.67 -17.30
N GLY A 579 31.46 9.01 -16.73
CA GLY A 579 30.73 9.49 -15.55
C GLY A 579 29.81 10.69 -15.81
N ASN A 580 29.55 11.06 -17.06
CA ASN A 580 28.76 12.26 -17.40
C ASN A 580 27.27 12.00 -17.67
N GLY A 581 26.82 10.74 -17.62
CA GLY A 581 25.41 10.41 -17.75
C GLY A 581 24.56 10.94 -16.58
N LYS A 582 23.23 10.88 -16.73
CA LYS A 582 22.26 11.38 -15.76
C LYS A 582 21.48 10.26 -15.07
N GLY A 583 20.99 10.53 -13.86
CA GLY A 583 20.02 9.68 -13.16
C GLY A 583 20.55 9.11 -11.85
N SER A 584 20.17 7.88 -11.48
CA SER A 584 20.55 7.26 -10.21
C SER A 584 20.70 5.74 -10.30
N ILE A 585 21.73 5.19 -9.65
CA ILE A 585 21.93 3.75 -9.46
C ILE A 585 22.04 3.50 -7.97
N LYS A 586 21.09 2.79 -7.36
CA LYS A 586 21.05 2.57 -5.90
C LYS A 586 20.54 1.19 -5.51
N ASN A 587 20.94 0.70 -4.34
CA ASN A 587 20.35 -0.49 -3.73
C ASN A 587 20.29 -1.70 -4.69
N ASN A 588 21.37 -2.03 -5.39
CA ASN A 588 21.41 -3.22 -6.25
C ASN A 588 22.33 -4.26 -5.63
N LYS A 589 21.94 -5.53 -5.66
CA LYS A 589 22.67 -6.62 -5.01
C LYS A 589 22.97 -7.74 -5.99
N GLY A 590 24.04 -8.49 -5.76
CA GLY A 590 24.26 -9.70 -6.53
C GLY A 590 25.18 -10.73 -5.92
N TYR A 591 24.89 -11.99 -6.22
CA TYR A 591 25.69 -13.14 -5.85
C TYR A 591 26.34 -13.75 -7.10
N VAL A 592 27.65 -14.00 -7.01
CA VAL A 592 28.42 -14.68 -8.06
C VAL A 592 29.14 -15.86 -7.43
N SER A 593 28.88 -17.06 -7.96
CA SER A 593 29.45 -18.30 -7.43
C SER A 593 30.96 -18.42 -7.70
N GLY A 594 31.62 -19.30 -6.94
CA GLY A 594 33.02 -19.68 -7.17
C GLY A 594 34.05 -18.64 -6.69
N GLY A 595 33.67 -17.79 -5.73
CA GLY A 595 34.56 -16.74 -5.19
C GLY A 595 34.93 -15.67 -6.22
N LYS A 596 34.08 -15.46 -7.24
CA LYS A 596 34.30 -14.46 -8.29
C LYS A 596 33.63 -13.15 -7.95
N SER A 597 34.11 -12.07 -8.55
CA SER A 597 33.60 -10.74 -8.25
C SER A 597 32.40 -10.37 -9.10
N LEU A 598 31.48 -9.62 -8.51
CA LEU A 598 30.53 -8.80 -9.24
C LEU A 598 31.18 -7.45 -9.57
N THR A 599 31.27 -7.12 -10.84
CA THR A 599 31.85 -5.86 -11.32
C THR A 599 30.74 -4.96 -11.84
N SER A 600 30.43 -3.91 -11.09
CA SER A 600 29.38 -2.94 -11.45
C SER A 600 29.65 -2.29 -12.81
N TRP A 601 30.88 -1.84 -13.05
CA TRP A 601 31.27 -1.23 -14.32
C TRP A 601 32.71 -1.55 -14.67
N PHE A 602 32.90 -1.97 -15.91
CA PHE A 602 34.22 -2.25 -16.44
C PHE A 602 35.04 -0.95 -16.53
N GLY A 603 36.31 -1.00 -16.10
CA GLY A 603 37.22 0.15 -16.11
C GLY A 603 37.06 1.11 -14.93
N GLY A 604 36.20 0.81 -13.95
CA GLY A 604 36.12 1.54 -12.68
C GLY A 604 35.38 2.89 -12.73
N VAL A 605 34.83 3.28 -13.89
CA VAL A 605 34.01 4.48 -14.05
C VAL A 605 32.55 4.11 -14.30
N SER A 606 31.65 4.69 -13.51
CA SER A 606 30.19 4.53 -13.63
C SER A 606 29.65 5.21 -14.90
N PRO A 607 28.53 4.73 -15.48
CA PRO A 607 27.83 5.44 -16.57
C PRO A 607 27.40 6.86 -16.21
N ILE A 608 27.17 7.14 -14.92
CA ILE A 608 26.71 8.43 -14.40
C ILE A 608 27.64 9.00 -13.34
N SER A 609 27.32 10.18 -12.82
CA SER A 609 28.11 10.81 -11.76
C SER A 609 28.25 9.91 -10.53
N LYS A 610 29.43 9.95 -9.92
CA LYS A 610 29.75 9.13 -8.74
C LYS A 610 28.84 9.45 -7.54
N GLU A 611 28.40 10.70 -7.40
CA GLU A 611 27.49 11.12 -6.32
C GLU A 611 26.10 10.50 -6.41
N SER A 612 25.70 10.09 -7.62
CA SER A 612 24.39 9.49 -7.90
C SER A 612 24.46 8.00 -8.22
N SER A 613 25.63 7.37 -8.10
CA SER A 613 25.81 5.94 -8.36
C SER A 613 26.45 5.19 -7.20
N GLU A 614 25.77 4.14 -6.75
CA GLU A 614 26.28 3.14 -5.83
C GLU A 614 26.77 1.92 -6.62
N GLU A 615 27.86 1.30 -6.15
CA GLU A 615 28.25 -0.01 -6.64
C GLU A 615 27.21 -1.06 -6.25
N PHE A 616 27.15 -2.16 -6.99
CA PHE A 616 26.31 -3.29 -6.65
C PHE A 616 26.92 -4.01 -5.45
N ASP A 617 26.11 -4.24 -4.41
CA ASP A 617 26.56 -4.97 -3.23
C ASP A 617 26.76 -6.44 -3.60
N GLN A 618 28.02 -6.89 -3.53
CA GLN A 618 28.34 -8.29 -3.67
C GLN A 618 27.92 -9.07 -2.42
N LEU A 619 27.18 -10.16 -2.63
CA LEU A 619 26.73 -11.07 -1.58
C LEU A 619 27.70 -12.24 -1.44
N ASP A 620 27.96 -12.65 -0.19
CA ASP A 620 28.82 -13.81 0.12
C ASP A 620 28.11 -15.17 -0.05
N ALA A 621 26.78 -15.17 -0.10
CA ALA A 621 25.97 -16.36 -0.24
C ALA A 621 24.75 -16.11 -1.13
N SER A 622 24.17 -17.19 -1.66
CA SER A 622 22.96 -17.11 -2.48
C SER A 622 21.83 -16.40 -1.71
N PRO A 623 21.11 -15.46 -2.35
CA PRO A 623 19.97 -14.76 -1.76
C PRO A 623 18.70 -15.61 -1.72
N PHE A 624 18.70 -16.76 -2.39
CA PHE A 624 17.54 -17.63 -2.53
C PHE A 624 17.49 -18.72 -1.45
N LYS A 625 16.30 -18.96 -0.91
CA LYS A 625 15.96 -20.17 -0.15
C LYS A 625 15.70 -21.35 -1.09
N SER A 626 15.04 -21.07 -2.22
CA SER A 626 14.82 -22.01 -3.32
C SER A 626 14.87 -21.25 -4.65
N LEU A 627 15.39 -21.90 -5.69
CA LEU A 627 15.49 -21.35 -7.04
C LEU A 627 15.31 -22.48 -8.05
N ASP A 628 14.38 -22.30 -8.99
CA ASP A 628 14.26 -23.07 -10.22
C ASP A 628 14.62 -22.18 -11.40
N LYS A 629 15.77 -22.44 -12.01
CA LYS A 629 16.30 -21.64 -13.12
C LYS A 629 15.53 -21.87 -14.42
N SER A 630 14.93 -23.05 -14.59
CA SER A 630 14.20 -23.44 -15.80
C SER A 630 12.87 -22.70 -15.91
N THR A 631 12.23 -22.41 -14.79
CA THR A 631 10.96 -21.65 -14.74
C THR A 631 11.14 -20.20 -14.30
N GLY A 632 12.33 -19.86 -13.79
CA GLY A 632 12.62 -18.55 -13.19
C GLY A 632 11.86 -18.32 -11.89
N THR A 633 11.38 -19.36 -11.22
CA THR A 633 10.63 -19.26 -9.95
C THR A 633 11.60 -19.38 -8.77
N TYR A 634 11.43 -18.54 -7.75
CA TYR A 634 12.28 -18.56 -6.56
C TYR A 634 11.57 -18.08 -5.30
N VAL A 635 12.16 -18.38 -4.15
CA VAL A 635 11.81 -17.80 -2.85
C VAL A 635 13.05 -17.12 -2.28
N LEU A 636 12.95 -15.83 -1.98
CA LEU A 636 14.03 -15.06 -1.35
C LEU A 636 14.12 -15.34 0.16
N LYS A 637 15.33 -15.26 0.70
CA LYS A 637 15.51 -15.20 2.15
C LYS A 637 14.94 -13.90 2.72
N PRO A 638 14.45 -13.88 3.99
CA PRO A 638 13.78 -12.72 4.58
C PRO A 638 14.56 -11.41 4.47
N GLU A 639 15.88 -11.44 4.66
CA GLU A 639 16.77 -10.29 4.62
C GLU A 639 16.94 -9.65 3.22
N TYR A 640 16.51 -10.35 2.15
CA TYR A 640 16.56 -9.85 0.78
C TYR A 640 15.17 -9.50 0.22
N GLN A 641 14.12 -9.55 1.05
CA GLN A 641 12.79 -9.08 0.66
C GLN A 641 12.86 -7.60 0.29
N GLY A 642 12.26 -7.23 -0.85
CA GLY A 642 12.32 -5.88 -1.42
C GLY A 642 13.31 -5.71 -2.58
N TYR A 643 14.22 -6.67 -2.78
CA TYR A 643 15.11 -6.74 -3.96
C TYR A 643 14.61 -7.76 -4.98
N GLY A 644 14.93 -7.52 -6.25
CA GLY A 644 14.50 -8.37 -7.35
C GLY A 644 12.98 -8.31 -7.59
N ALA A 645 12.51 -9.14 -8.49
CA ALA A 645 11.10 -9.23 -8.84
C ALA A 645 10.27 -9.89 -7.74
N THR A 646 8.99 -9.54 -7.67
CA THR A 646 8.00 -10.10 -6.73
C THR A 646 6.89 -10.84 -7.46
N ILE A 647 7.12 -11.23 -8.72
CA ILE A 647 6.17 -12.00 -9.54
C ILE A 647 6.40 -13.50 -9.36
N GLU A 648 5.32 -14.28 -9.40
CA GLU A 648 5.33 -15.74 -9.22
C GLU A 648 5.70 -16.52 -10.48
#